data_AF-A0A0M6ZN86-F1
#
_entry.id   AF-A0A0M6ZN86-F1
#
_cell.length_a   1.000
_cell.length_b   1.000
_cell.length_c   1.000
_cell.angle_alpha   90.00
_cell.angle_beta   90.00
_cell.angle_gamma   90.00
#
_symmetry.space_group_name_H-M   'P 1'
#
loop_
_entity.id
_entity.type
_entity.pdbx_description
1 polymer ?
#
loop_
_entity_poly.entity_id
_entity_poly.type
_entity_poly.pdbx_seq_one_letter_code
_entity_poly.pdbx_strand_id
1 'polypeptide(L)'
;MVMDFLAPSEPDNKRDTKTPWKILVVDDDPDVHEVTRIAVAGCSFEDRSFDLLHALSAQDARQLLVEHDDVAVALIDVVMESDTAGLALVSWIRSELKNNFTRLILRTGQPGYAPQTDVIMKFDIDGYAEKAELSRTKLITAIVTALRGYKLVMSLEDNRRKLKQLNTQFSAIVEKNALSEFASTVLEHFSDLVGEPIDGLLCGLEAMPEYGTADISMVRVLAAAGEFEDKVDLPLEVIGEDLVRKSILECIESKGTHSTAQGVALPLVTRNGMAGALYVALPLGILDERIGSEVVQLFVSNVALGYEKTGLLEHIRNLAYVDRMTGLSTFSGFIEAFQRHAGDGRPLLVVHSDIQRFRVIVDGIGDEQAGAVLKRTGHRLSQTFPDALTIARKEKDEFLILLKGGEENKIQDVVARVEEAFQEPITLHENQITLRLRLGFAAADDEKRGAEETVRYASIALNDVRQKGLTNHAVFHPLMQEAAFERLRLASLLTGSGNQTEFSLNYQPIMHATDESIASFEALMRFRTKSGSFLNTARMIEAAEASGLIIEIGAWMFKTAFSEFSQLSGVSEHVRLNVNLSPRQVQANRIYKDIEDAAAAANFTLDRLVFEVTEGLFVSNDQVTMSLLTWLRNKGAKVVIDDFGTGYSSFSYLRKLPVDGIKIDRSFIMNMEQDADALAVVKSIIAVAQALDLSITAEGVETSDQRQIMQELRCDFLQGYFYAKPLPSSELGPFIQTAVVPGAAAG
;
A
#
# COMPACT_ATOMS: atom_id res chain seq x y z
N MET A 1 63.00 69.55 -41.39
CA MET A 1 62.93 69.93 -39.97
C MET A 1 62.46 68.69 -39.23
N VAL A 2 63.37 68.01 -38.52
CA VAL A 2 63.63 68.16 -37.05
C VAL A 2 62.45 67.57 -36.27
N MET A 3 62.57 66.34 -35.75
CA MET A 3 62.84 65.98 -34.33
C MET A 3 61.70 66.43 -33.39
N ASP A 4 61.22 65.70 -32.40
CA ASP A 4 61.47 64.40 -31.76
C ASP A 4 60.33 64.27 -30.72
N PHE A 5 59.99 63.07 -30.20
CA PHE A 5 59.53 62.84 -28.80
C PHE A 5 59.12 61.37 -28.60
N LEU A 6 60.09 60.57 -28.14
CA LEU A 6 60.05 59.64 -26.99
C LEU A 6 58.82 58.72 -26.80
N ALA A 7 59.01 57.42 -27.07
CA ALA A 7 59.02 56.29 -26.11
C ALA A 7 58.53 54.98 -26.77
N PRO A 8 59.34 53.90 -26.83
CA PRO A 8 58.82 52.58 -27.13
C PRO A 8 58.04 52.07 -25.92
N SER A 9 56.77 51.71 -26.13
CA SER A 9 55.96 50.94 -25.20
C SER A 9 56.70 49.68 -24.77
N GLU A 10 57.01 49.57 -23.47
CA GLU A 10 57.49 48.34 -22.86
C GLU A 10 56.47 47.22 -23.11
N PRO A 11 56.89 46.01 -23.51
CA PRO A 11 56.02 44.86 -23.46
C PRO A 11 55.79 44.50 -21.99
N ASP A 12 54.55 44.67 -21.53
CA ASP A 12 54.08 44.24 -20.22
C ASP A 12 54.11 42.71 -20.15
N ASN A 13 55.29 42.17 -19.88
CA ASN A 13 55.55 40.74 -19.77
C ASN A 13 55.46 40.36 -18.28
N LYS A 14 54.27 40.51 -17.69
CA LYS A 14 53.94 39.82 -16.44
C LYS A 14 53.83 38.33 -16.73
N ARG A 15 54.97 37.64 -16.75
CA ARG A 15 55.03 36.19 -16.64
C ARG A 15 54.53 35.84 -15.24
N ASP A 16 53.34 35.25 -15.14
CA ASP A 16 52.94 34.46 -13.98
C ASP A 16 54.03 33.42 -13.72
N THR A 17 54.87 33.67 -12.72
CA THR A 17 55.93 32.73 -12.33
C THR A 17 55.27 31.55 -11.64
N LYS A 18 54.95 30.50 -12.41
CA LYS A 18 54.57 29.19 -11.90
C LYS A 18 55.57 28.76 -10.80
N THR A 19 55.06 28.14 -9.74
CA THR A 19 55.87 27.63 -8.60
C THR A 19 57.11 26.86 -9.09
N PRO A 20 58.30 27.04 -8.54
CA PRO A 20 59.49 26.36 -9.03
C PRO A 20 59.40 24.83 -8.89
N TRP A 21 60.24 24.10 -9.63
CA TRP A 21 60.42 22.66 -9.44
C TRP A 21 61.42 22.42 -8.32
N LYS A 22 60.99 21.78 -7.23
CA LYS A 22 61.89 21.41 -6.14
C LYS A 22 62.71 20.17 -6.50
N ILE A 23 64.02 20.32 -6.43
CA ILE A 23 65.00 19.27 -6.71
C ILE A 23 65.87 19.11 -5.47
N LEU A 24 65.83 17.93 -4.86
CA LEU A 24 66.66 17.60 -3.70
C LEU A 24 68.02 17.08 -4.15
N VAL A 25 69.09 17.59 -3.55
CA VAL A 25 70.46 17.11 -3.72
C VAL A 25 70.90 16.55 -2.37
N VAL A 26 71.27 15.26 -2.35
CA VAL A 26 71.76 14.56 -1.17
C VAL A 26 73.17 14.06 -1.44
N ASP A 27 74.14 14.65 -0.76
CA ASP A 27 75.57 14.37 -0.90
C ASP A 27 76.26 14.82 0.40
N ASP A 28 77.28 14.12 0.89
CA ASP A 28 78.03 14.55 2.09
C ASP A 28 79.13 15.57 1.75
N ASP A 29 79.44 15.75 0.47
CA ASP A 29 80.42 16.70 -0.06
C ASP A 29 79.80 18.07 -0.39
N PRO A 30 80.13 19.14 0.37
CA PRO A 30 79.66 20.50 0.10
C PRO A 30 79.98 21.01 -1.31
N ASP A 31 81.09 20.57 -1.90
CA ASP A 31 81.50 21.04 -3.24
C ASP A 31 80.54 20.51 -4.31
N VAL A 32 79.97 19.32 -4.13
CA VAL A 32 78.98 18.76 -5.07
C VAL A 32 77.70 19.58 -5.09
N HIS A 33 77.30 20.16 -3.96
CA HIS A 33 76.15 21.04 -3.88
C HIS A 33 76.36 22.35 -4.65
N GLU A 34 77.54 22.98 -4.50
CA GLU A 34 77.89 24.20 -5.26
C GLU A 34 78.00 23.92 -6.76
N VAL A 35 78.65 22.82 -7.15
CA VAL A 35 78.77 22.40 -8.55
C VAL A 35 77.40 22.14 -9.16
N THR A 36 76.51 21.44 -8.44
CA THR A 36 75.14 21.18 -8.91
C THR A 36 74.37 22.49 -9.08
N ARG A 37 74.52 23.44 -8.14
CA ARG A 37 73.89 24.77 -8.19
C ARG A 37 74.35 25.56 -9.40
N ILE A 38 75.66 25.62 -9.66
CA ILE A 38 76.23 26.31 -10.82
C ILE A 38 75.81 25.62 -12.13
N ALA A 39 75.76 24.29 -12.15
CA ALA A 39 75.43 23.53 -13.34
C ALA A 39 73.99 23.80 -13.82
N VAL A 40 73.03 23.91 -12.91
CA VAL A 40 71.61 24.14 -13.23
C VAL A 40 71.19 25.61 -13.16
N ALA A 41 72.10 26.52 -12.81
CA ALA A 41 71.83 27.96 -12.76
C ALA A 41 71.31 28.46 -14.13
N GLY A 42 70.19 29.19 -14.09
CA GLY A 42 69.53 29.73 -15.28
C GLY A 42 68.73 28.73 -16.11
N CYS A 43 68.58 27.47 -15.66
CA CYS A 43 67.72 26.49 -16.31
C CYS A 43 66.25 26.61 -15.85
N SER A 44 65.33 26.39 -16.78
CA SER A 44 63.89 26.32 -16.52
C SER A 44 63.24 25.23 -17.38
N PHE A 45 62.16 24.64 -16.90
CA PHE A 45 61.35 23.67 -17.64
C PHE A 45 59.87 24.08 -17.57
N GLU A 46 59.22 24.29 -18.72
CA GLU A 46 57.85 24.81 -18.84
C GLU A 46 57.60 26.13 -18.06
N ASP A 47 58.53 27.08 -18.21
CA ASP A 47 58.52 28.40 -17.55
C ASP A 47 58.59 28.36 -16.01
N ARG A 48 58.96 27.20 -15.43
CA ARG A 48 59.25 27.02 -14.00
C ARG A 48 60.76 26.92 -13.79
N SER A 49 61.31 27.72 -12.89
CA SER A 49 62.71 27.63 -12.46
C SER A 49 62.94 26.40 -11.57
N PHE A 50 64.19 26.00 -11.39
CA PHE A 50 64.57 24.94 -10.46
C PHE A 50 64.91 25.54 -9.10
N ASP A 51 64.32 24.97 -8.04
CA ASP A 51 64.60 25.29 -6.64
C ASP A 51 65.36 24.10 -6.03
N LEU A 52 66.57 24.34 -5.54
CA LEU A 52 67.46 23.29 -5.05
C LEU A 52 67.40 23.19 -3.54
N LEU A 53 66.96 22.05 -3.04
CA LEU A 53 67.06 21.67 -1.64
C LEU A 53 68.36 20.89 -1.43
N HIS A 54 69.06 21.14 -0.35
CA HIS A 54 70.38 20.58 -0.08
C HIS A 54 70.37 19.81 1.24
N ALA A 55 70.75 18.53 1.20
CA ALA A 55 70.93 17.68 2.37
C ALA A 55 72.36 17.13 2.41
N LEU A 56 73.05 17.36 3.54
CA LEU A 56 74.43 16.90 3.76
C LEU A 56 74.51 15.50 4.36
N SER A 57 73.35 14.91 4.68
CA SER A 57 73.24 13.61 5.31
C SER A 57 71.95 12.92 4.87
N ALA A 58 71.91 11.59 4.98
CA ALA A 58 70.69 10.81 4.76
C ALA A 58 69.59 11.22 5.77
N GLN A 59 69.96 11.65 6.98
CA GLN A 59 69.01 12.11 7.99
C GLN A 59 68.38 13.46 7.62
N ASP A 60 69.18 14.42 7.13
CA ASP A 60 68.68 15.72 6.66
C ASP A 60 67.76 15.55 5.45
N ALA A 61 68.10 14.64 4.54
CA ALA A 61 67.27 14.31 3.40
C ALA A 61 65.90 13.74 3.81
N ARG A 62 65.86 12.90 4.85
CA ARG A 62 64.59 12.39 5.40
C ARG A 62 63.74 13.54 5.95
N GLN A 63 64.34 14.48 6.66
CA GLN A 63 63.62 15.63 7.19
C GLN A 63 63.04 16.51 6.07
N LEU A 64 63.83 16.85 5.06
CA LEU A 64 63.38 17.66 3.93
C LEU A 64 62.28 16.99 3.11
N LEU A 65 62.32 15.66 2.94
CA LEU A 65 61.27 14.90 2.24
C LEU A 65 59.98 14.73 3.05
N VAL A 66 60.04 14.93 4.37
CA VAL A 66 58.85 14.98 5.24
C VAL A 66 58.25 16.39 5.25
N GLU A 67 59.09 17.42 5.22
CA GLU A 67 58.67 18.83 5.17
C GLU A 67 58.17 19.26 3.80
N HIS A 68 58.65 18.63 2.73
CA HIS A 68 58.28 18.93 1.34
C HIS A 68 57.80 17.67 0.61
N ASP A 69 56.48 17.55 0.45
CA ASP A 69 55.85 16.45 -0.30
C ASP A 69 55.86 16.67 -1.83
N ASP A 70 56.22 17.87 -2.28
CA ASP A 70 56.26 18.32 -3.67
C ASP A 70 57.65 18.25 -4.31
N VAL A 71 58.62 17.57 -3.68
CA VAL A 71 59.94 17.31 -4.26
C VAL A 71 59.79 16.44 -5.51
N ALA A 72 60.08 17.02 -6.67
CA ALA A 72 59.85 16.36 -7.96
C ALA A 72 60.98 15.38 -8.30
N VAL A 73 62.22 15.74 -8.01
CA VAL A 73 63.43 14.95 -8.32
C VAL A 73 64.37 14.95 -7.11
N ALA A 74 64.96 13.81 -6.79
CA ALA A 74 66.05 13.72 -5.81
C ALA A 74 67.30 13.10 -6.47
N LEU A 75 68.40 13.86 -6.44
CA LEU A 75 69.74 13.44 -6.80
C LEU A 75 70.42 12.91 -5.54
N ILE A 76 70.65 11.60 -5.43
CA ILE A 76 71.12 10.96 -4.19
C ILE A 76 72.47 10.29 -4.45
N ASP A 77 73.47 10.61 -3.65
CA ASP A 77 74.73 9.87 -3.67
C ASP A 77 74.60 8.52 -2.98
N VAL A 78 75.19 7.48 -3.58
CA VAL A 78 75.09 6.10 -3.10
C VAL A 78 75.92 5.89 -1.82
N VAL A 79 77.12 6.47 -1.78
CA VAL A 79 78.10 6.35 -0.69
C VAL A 79 78.22 7.72 -0.02
N MET A 80 77.81 7.81 1.25
CA MET A 80 77.88 9.05 2.05
C MET A 80 78.46 8.73 3.42
N GLU A 81 77.68 8.87 4.50
CA GLU A 81 78.13 8.54 5.86
C GLU A 81 78.44 7.04 6.03
N SER A 82 77.89 6.21 5.15
CA SER A 82 78.26 4.81 4.97
C SER A 82 78.16 4.41 3.50
N ASP A 83 78.79 3.28 3.15
CA ASP A 83 78.82 2.71 1.80
C ASP A 83 77.43 2.37 1.22
N THR A 84 76.37 2.42 2.04
CA THR A 84 74.99 2.09 1.62
C THR A 84 73.97 3.14 2.03
N ALA A 85 74.40 4.29 2.57
CA ALA A 85 73.50 5.31 3.12
C ALA A 85 72.47 5.80 2.08
N GLY A 86 72.89 6.03 0.84
CA GLY A 86 72.00 6.46 -0.25
C GLY A 86 70.97 5.39 -0.65
N LEU A 87 71.38 4.12 -0.67
CA LEU A 87 70.47 3.00 -0.97
C LEU A 87 69.46 2.78 0.15
N ALA A 88 69.89 2.92 1.41
CA ALA A 88 69.01 2.87 2.57
C ALA A 88 67.99 4.03 2.54
N LEU A 89 68.41 5.23 2.09
CA LEU A 89 67.51 6.36 1.89
C LEU A 89 66.48 6.08 0.78
N VAL A 90 66.89 5.56 -0.37
CA VAL A 90 65.95 5.18 -1.44
C VAL A 90 64.94 4.13 -0.96
N SER A 91 65.41 3.11 -0.24
CA SER A 91 64.53 2.09 0.35
C SER A 91 63.52 2.73 1.31
N TRP A 92 63.97 3.67 2.13
CA TRP A 92 63.13 4.40 3.07
C TRP A 92 62.07 5.25 2.34
N ILE A 93 62.44 5.96 1.28
CA ILE A 93 61.51 6.78 0.47
C ILE A 93 60.37 5.93 -0.09
N ARG A 94 60.70 4.75 -0.64
CA ARG A 94 59.70 3.87 -1.30
C ARG A 94 58.91 3.03 -0.31
N SER A 95 59.54 2.48 0.74
CA SER A 95 58.90 1.54 1.65
C SER A 95 58.28 2.20 2.88
N GLU A 96 58.98 3.14 3.52
CA GLU A 96 58.54 3.76 4.78
C GLU A 96 57.77 5.06 4.54
N LEU A 97 58.34 6.00 3.77
CA LEU A 97 57.66 7.25 3.39
C LEU A 97 56.55 6.99 2.36
N LYS A 98 56.60 5.85 1.65
CA LYS A 98 55.64 5.44 0.60
C LYS A 98 55.47 6.48 -0.52
N ASN A 99 56.49 7.28 -0.78
CA ASN A 99 56.48 8.24 -1.87
C ASN A 99 56.95 7.55 -3.15
N ASN A 100 56.01 7.21 -4.04
CA ASN A 100 56.28 6.64 -5.36
C ASN A 100 56.28 7.70 -6.48
N PHE A 101 56.14 8.97 -6.11
CA PHE A 101 55.96 10.09 -7.04
C PHE A 101 57.29 10.75 -7.36
N THR A 102 58.09 11.08 -6.33
CA THR A 102 59.41 11.70 -6.47
C THR A 102 60.34 10.81 -7.29
N ARG A 103 61.01 11.43 -8.26
CA ARG A 103 61.90 10.73 -9.18
C ARG A 103 63.30 10.65 -8.61
N LEU A 104 63.86 9.46 -8.52
CA LEU A 104 65.12 9.21 -7.82
C LEU A 104 66.23 8.94 -8.83
N ILE A 105 67.31 9.74 -8.76
CA ILE A 105 68.47 9.60 -9.61
C ILE A 105 69.67 9.36 -8.70
N LEU A 106 70.25 8.17 -8.77
CA LEU A 106 71.43 7.81 -7.99
C LEU A 106 72.71 8.29 -8.67
N ARG A 107 73.65 8.78 -7.86
CA ARG A 107 75.01 9.15 -8.27
C ARG A 107 76.01 8.32 -7.47
N THR A 108 77.16 7.97 -8.03
CA THR A 108 78.26 7.36 -7.26
C THR A 108 79.63 7.74 -7.82
N GLY A 109 80.62 7.90 -6.94
CA GLY A 109 82.03 8.01 -7.32
C GLY A 109 82.75 6.66 -7.48
N GLN A 110 82.13 5.56 -7.05
CA GLN A 110 82.73 4.22 -7.04
C GLN A 110 81.77 3.15 -7.59
N PRO A 111 81.83 2.83 -8.90
CA PRO A 111 80.87 1.93 -9.55
C PRO A 111 80.97 0.45 -9.12
N GLY A 112 81.96 0.06 -8.31
CA GLY A 112 82.22 -1.33 -7.93
C GLY A 112 81.44 -1.87 -6.72
N TYR A 113 80.78 -1.02 -5.92
CA TYR A 113 80.13 -1.45 -4.67
C TYR A 113 78.69 -1.95 -4.85
N ALA A 114 78.01 -1.56 -5.94
CA ALA A 114 76.69 -2.08 -6.30
C ALA A 114 76.52 -2.05 -7.84
N PRO A 115 76.31 -3.20 -8.51
CA PRO A 115 76.12 -3.22 -9.97
C PRO A 115 74.88 -2.41 -10.37
N GLN A 116 75.05 -1.49 -11.32
CA GLN A 116 73.98 -0.59 -11.80
C GLN A 116 72.68 -1.34 -12.15
N THR A 117 72.79 -2.52 -12.76
CA THR A 117 71.65 -3.36 -13.15
C THR A 117 70.88 -3.92 -11.94
N ASP A 118 71.59 -4.35 -10.88
CA ASP A 118 70.95 -4.93 -9.69
C ASP A 118 70.28 -3.85 -8.82
N VAL A 119 70.84 -2.65 -8.79
CA VAL A 119 70.27 -1.52 -8.04
C VAL A 119 69.03 -0.99 -8.73
N ILE A 120 69.05 -0.83 -10.06
CA ILE A 120 67.88 -0.38 -10.84
C ILE A 120 66.74 -1.42 -10.79
N MET A 121 67.06 -2.72 -10.75
CA MET A 121 66.02 -3.76 -10.66
C MET A 121 65.50 -3.98 -9.24
N LYS A 122 66.32 -3.77 -8.20
CA LYS A 122 65.92 -3.96 -6.79
C LYS A 122 65.28 -2.72 -6.17
N PHE A 123 65.61 -1.53 -6.66
CA PHE A 123 65.08 -0.26 -6.15
C PHE A 123 64.39 0.49 -7.29
N ASP A 124 63.16 0.95 -7.05
CA ASP A 124 62.35 1.71 -8.02
C ASP A 124 62.89 3.14 -8.21
N ILE A 125 63.95 3.25 -9.03
CA ILE A 125 64.70 4.47 -9.34
C ILE A 125 64.65 4.81 -10.84
N ASP A 126 64.75 6.09 -11.16
CA ASP A 126 64.58 6.63 -12.51
C ASP A 126 65.92 6.83 -13.25
N GLY A 127 67.05 6.78 -12.53
CA GLY A 127 68.38 6.86 -13.14
C GLY A 127 69.52 6.49 -12.20
N TYR A 128 70.66 6.09 -12.78
CA TYR A 128 71.92 5.82 -12.07
C TYR A 128 73.07 6.33 -12.93
N ALA A 129 73.96 7.15 -12.36
CA ALA A 129 75.08 7.76 -13.09
C ALA A 129 76.35 7.86 -12.26
N GLU A 130 77.52 7.74 -12.90
CA GLU A 130 78.80 7.96 -12.23
C GLU A 130 79.12 9.46 -12.12
N LYS A 131 79.62 9.92 -10.96
CA LYS A 131 79.99 11.33 -10.71
C LYS A 131 80.99 11.84 -11.76
N ALA A 132 81.91 10.99 -12.23
CA ALA A 132 82.91 11.33 -13.24
C ALA A 132 82.35 11.48 -14.67
N GLU A 133 81.18 10.89 -14.97
CA GLU A 133 80.58 10.91 -16.30
C GLU A 133 79.49 11.99 -16.48
N LEU A 134 79.11 12.67 -15.39
CA LEU A 134 78.05 13.67 -15.32
C LEU A 134 78.54 15.05 -15.79
N SER A 135 78.60 15.23 -17.12
CA SER A 135 78.74 16.57 -17.70
C SER A 135 77.49 17.43 -17.42
N ARG A 136 77.64 18.77 -17.44
CA ARG A 136 76.51 19.71 -17.28
C ARG A 136 75.30 19.34 -18.14
N THR A 137 75.53 18.98 -19.40
CA THR A 137 74.48 18.59 -20.36
C THR A 137 73.79 17.29 -19.97
N LYS A 138 74.54 16.30 -19.47
CA LYS A 138 73.97 15.02 -19.03
C LYS A 138 73.13 15.18 -17.76
N LEU A 139 73.59 16.00 -16.80
CA LEU A 139 72.84 16.29 -15.57
C LEU A 139 71.50 16.97 -15.87
N ILE A 140 71.50 18.00 -16.72
CA ILE A 140 70.28 18.71 -17.12
C ILE A 140 69.32 17.75 -17.85
N THR A 141 69.82 16.93 -18.76
CA THR A 141 69.00 15.94 -19.49
C THR A 141 68.34 14.95 -18.54
N ALA A 142 69.08 14.45 -17.54
CA ALA A 142 68.55 13.52 -16.54
C ALA A 142 67.45 14.15 -15.69
N ILE A 143 67.68 15.38 -15.20
CA ILE A 143 66.68 16.15 -14.43
C ILE A 143 65.42 16.41 -15.25
N VAL A 144 65.54 16.90 -16.49
CA VAL A 144 64.38 17.21 -17.33
C VAL A 144 63.59 15.94 -17.68
N THR A 145 64.27 14.82 -17.92
CA THR A 145 63.61 13.53 -18.17
C THR A 145 62.84 13.06 -16.95
N ALA A 146 63.43 13.18 -15.76
CA ALA A 146 62.75 12.88 -14.50
C ALA A 146 61.55 13.82 -14.26
N LEU A 147 61.68 15.13 -14.48
CA LEU A 147 60.57 16.08 -14.34
C LEU A 147 59.38 15.75 -15.26
N ARG A 148 59.63 15.30 -16.50
CA ARG A 148 58.58 14.80 -17.39
C ARG A 148 57.88 13.57 -16.82
N GLY A 149 58.64 12.62 -16.27
CA GLY A 149 58.10 11.44 -15.59
C GLY A 149 57.24 11.81 -14.38
N TYR A 150 57.73 12.73 -13.53
CA TYR A 150 56.99 13.24 -12.37
C TYR A 150 55.63 13.84 -12.77
N LYS A 151 55.62 14.71 -13.79
CA LYS A 151 54.38 15.34 -14.29
C LYS A 151 53.36 14.31 -14.76
N LEU A 152 53.80 13.30 -15.52
CA LEU A 152 52.91 12.26 -16.03
C LEU A 152 52.28 11.46 -14.88
N VAL A 153 53.09 11.05 -13.89
CA VAL A 153 52.58 10.27 -12.75
C VAL A 153 51.65 11.11 -11.87
N MET A 154 51.96 12.40 -11.66
CA MET A 154 51.07 13.30 -10.91
C MET A 154 49.73 13.54 -11.63
N SER A 155 49.73 13.68 -12.96
CA SER A 155 48.49 13.79 -13.73
C SER A 155 47.64 12.52 -13.65
N LEU A 156 48.26 11.34 -13.71
CA LEU A 156 47.57 10.06 -13.52
C LEU A 156 47.00 9.92 -12.10
N GLU A 157 47.73 10.35 -11.07
CA GLU A 157 47.25 10.33 -9.69
C GLU A 157 46.10 11.31 -9.46
N ASP A 158 46.15 12.51 -10.04
CA ASP A 158 45.05 13.49 -9.98
C ASP A 158 43.78 12.92 -10.63
N ASN A 159 43.90 12.33 -11.82
CA ASN A 159 42.80 11.64 -12.49
C ASN A 159 42.27 10.47 -11.65
N ARG A 160 43.17 9.68 -11.03
CA ARG A 160 42.79 8.58 -10.13
C ARG A 160 42.03 9.09 -8.89
N ARG A 161 42.45 10.21 -8.31
CA ARG A 161 41.77 10.85 -7.15
C ARG A 161 40.39 11.34 -7.55
N LYS A 162 40.27 12.05 -8.67
CA LYS A 162 38.99 12.52 -9.23
C LYS A 162 38.03 11.35 -9.47
N LEU A 163 38.50 10.26 -10.10
CA LEU A 163 37.70 9.04 -10.30
C LEU A 163 37.27 8.39 -8.97
N LYS A 164 38.15 8.35 -7.98
CA LYS A 164 37.84 7.80 -6.64
C LYS A 164 36.79 8.64 -5.91
N GLN A 165 36.87 9.96 -6.02
CA GLN A 165 35.89 10.90 -5.46
C GLN A 165 34.52 10.72 -6.13
N LEU A 166 34.49 10.66 -7.47
CA LEU A 166 33.30 10.37 -8.26
C LEU A 166 32.60 9.07 -7.82
N ASN A 167 33.37 8.01 -7.61
CA ASN A 167 32.82 6.72 -7.18
C ASN A 167 32.22 6.78 -5.75
N THR A 168 32.81 7.61 -4.88
CA THR A 168 32.32 7.79 -3.50
C THR A 168 31.03 8.62 -3.49
N GLN A 169 31.02 9.73 -4.23
CA GLN A 169 29.85 10.59 -4.40
C GLN A 169 28.68 9.86 -5.09
N PHE A 170 28.96 9.02 -6.09
CA PHE A 170 27.92 8.23 -6.75
C PHE A 170 27.24 7.23 -5.80
N SER A 171 28.02 6.61 -4.90
CA SER A 171 27.46 5.69 -3.90
C SER A 171 26.42 6.38 -3.01
N ALA A 172 26.67 7.63 -2.61
CA ALA A 172 25.73 8.44 -1.83
C ALA A 172 24.48 8.87 -2.62
N ILE A 173 24.62 9.14 -3.93
CA ILE A 173 23.49 9.45 -4.82
C ILE A 173 22.55 8.23 -4.96
N VAL A 174 23.12 7.03 -5.09
CA VAL A 174 22.37 5.79 -5.35
C VAL A 174 21.52 5.33 -4.15
N GLU A 175 21.80 5.82 -2.95
CA GLU A 175 21.02 5.52 -1.74
C GLU A 175 19.70 6.31 -1.65
N LYS A 176 19.48 7.31 -2.52
CA LYS A 176 18.26 8.12 -2.51
C LYS A 176 17.07 7.40 -3.15
N ASN A 177 15.93 7.45 -2.47
CA ASN A 177 14.70 6.73 -2.85
C ASN A 177 13.63 7.62 -3.48
N ALA A 178 13.84 8.94 -3.57
CA ALA A 178 12.94 9.90 -4.19
C ALA A 178 13.67 10.68 -5.30
N LEU A 179 12.99 10.94 -6.42
CA LEU A 179 13.57 11.63 -7.57
C LEU A 179 14.03 13.06 -7.24
N SER A 180 13.31 13.78 -6.38
CA SER A 180 13.66 15.15 -5.96
C SER A 180 14.93 15.20 -5.10
N GLU A 181 15.06 14.31 -4.12
CA GLU A 181 16.26 14.20 -3.28
C GLU A 181 17.48 13.79 -4.11
N PHE A 182 17.29 12.82 -5.01
CA PHE A 182 18.31 12.41 -5.97
C PHE A 182 18.75 13.61 -6.82
N ALA A 183 17.80 14.34 -7.39
CA ALA A 183 18.07 15.44 -8.31
C ALA A 183 18.84 16.60 -7.65
N SER A 184 18.48 16.95 -6.42
CA SER A 184 19.19 17.97 -5.64
C SER A 184 20.62 17.54 -5.31
N THR A 185 20.81 16.29 -4.87
CA THR A 185 22.15 15.73 -4.57
C THR A 185 23.06 15.72 -5.81
N VAL A 186 22.49 15.50 -7.01
CA VAL A 186 23.25 15.53 -8.27
C VAL A 186 23.82 16.92 -8.55
N LEU A 187 23.05 17.99 -8.36
CA LEU A 187 23.52 19.36 -8.57
C LEU A 187 24.59 19.77 -7.55
N GLU A 188 24.44 19.35 -6.30
CA GLU A 188 25.45 19.55 -5.25
C GLU A 188 26.78 18.88 -5.61
N HIS A 189 26.74 17.58 -5.96
CA HIS A 189 27.96 16.84 -6.31
C HIS A 189 28.59 17.33 -7.62
N PHE A 190 27.81 17.83 -8.58
CA PHE A 190 28.37 18.43 -9.78
C PHE A 190 29.08 19.76 -9.46
N SER A 191 28.52 20.57 -8.55
CA SER A 191 29.17 21.80 -8.05
C SER A 191 30.52 21.48 -7.39
N ASP A 192 30.57 20.46 -6.54
CA ASP A 192 31.81 20.00 -5.91
C ASP A 192 32.86 19.53 -6.94
N LEU A 193 32.42 18.89 -8.03
CA LEU A 193 33.29 18.41 -9.09
C LEU A 193 33.89 19.57 -9.92
N VAL A 194 33.11 20.63 -10.14
CA VAL A 194 33.56 21.87 -10.81
C VAL A 194 34.49 22.67 -9.88
N GLY A 195 34.29 22.57 -8.57
CA GLY A 195 35.05 23.29 -7.54
C GLY A 195 34.48 24.67 -7.18
N GLU A 196 33.31 25.02 -7.71
CA GLU A 196 32.57 26.25 -7.39
C GLU A 196 31.05 26.01 -7.52
N PRO A 197 30.20 26.84 -6.88
CA PRO A 197 28.75 26.76 -7.04
C PRO A 197 28.34 26.97 -8.50
N ILE A 198 27.40 26.16 -9.00
CA ILE A 198 26.88 26.28 -10.37
C ILE A 198 25.42 26.71 -10.38
N ASP A 199 25.04 27.45 -11.42
CA ASP A 199 23.65 27.58 -11.81
C ASP A 199 23.27 26.42 -12.73
N GLY A 200 22.25 25.65 -12.37
CA GLY A 200 21.91 24.42 -13.09
C GLY A 200 20.52 23.88 -12.83
N LEU A 201 20.08 23.00 -13.71
CA LEU A 201 18.76 22.36 -13.70
C LEU A 201 18.91 20.86 -13.98
N LEU A 202 18.20 20.03 -13.21
CA LEU A 202 17.97 18.64 -13.57
C LEU A 202 16.52 18.47 -14.01
N CYS A 203 16.32 18.15 -15.28
CA CYS A 203 15.00 17.98 -15.88
C CYS A 203 14.76 16.51 -16.24
N GLY A 204 13.54 16.02 -16.01
CA GLY A 204 13.16 14.65 -16.29
C GLY A 204 11.65 14.45 -16.30
N LEU A 205 11.26 13.23 -16.65
CA LEU A 205 9.89 12.73 -16.54
C LEU A 205 9.66 12.26 -15.11
N GLU A 206 8.56 12.72 -14.52
CA GLU A 206 8.17 12.36 -13.15
C GLU A 206 7.62 10.91 -13.05
N ALA A 207 7.14 10.36 -14.16
CA ALA A 207 6.65 8.99 -14.24
C ALA A 207 7.14 8.29 -15.51
N MET A 208 7.42 6.99 -15.41
CA MET A 208 7.70 6.18 -16.60
C MET A 208 6.48 6.17 -17.52
N PRO A 209 6.65 6.42 -18.84
CA PRO A 209 5.54 6.32 -19.78
C PRO A 209 5.04 4.87 -19.84
N GLU A 210 3.79 4.63 -19.43
CA GLU A 210 3.13 3.34 -19.65
C GLU A 210 2.88 3.17 -21.16
N TYR A 211 3.73 2.36 -21.81
CA TYR A 211 3.66 2.02 -23.24
C TYR A 211 3.55 3.21 -24.21
N GLY A 212 4.66 3.90 -24.48
CA GLY A 212 4.71 4.92 -25.54
C GLY A 212 5.97 5.77 -25.57
N THR A 213 6.15 6.54 -26.64
CA THR A 213 7.18 7.58 -26.77
C THR A 213 6.97 8.66 -25.69
N ALA A 214 8.03 9.02 -24.98
CA ALA A 214 8.02 10.10 -24.00
C ALA A 214 7.40 11.38 -24.60
N ASP A 215 6.28 11.84 -24.02
CA ASP A 215 5.69 13.12 -24.39
C ASP A 215 6.52 14.23 -23.74
N ILE A 216 7.08 15.10 -24.56
CA ILE A 216 7.96 16.19 -24.16
C ILE A 216 7.24 17.20 -23.25
N SER A 217 5.91 17.28 -23.35
CA SER A 217 5.06 18.11 -22.47
C SER A 217 5.05 17.65 -21.00
N MET A 218 5.52 16.42 -20.72
CA MET A 218 5.59 15.87 -19.36
C MET A 218 6.93 16.11 -18.66
N VAL A 219 7.86 16.86 -19.29
CA VAL A 219 9.17 17.16 -18.69
C VAL A 219 9.02 18.24 -17.61
N ARG A 220 9.50 17.93 -16.39
CA ARG A 220 9.52 18.84 -15.24
C ARG A 220 10.93 19.06 -14.73
N VAL A 221 11.09 20.16 -13.99
CA VAL A 221 12.30 20.46 -13.23
C VAL A 221 12.28 19.66 -11.93
N LEU A 222 13.13 18.64 -11.85
CA LEU A 222 13.26 17.78 -10.67
C LEU A 222 14.08 18.44 -9.56
N ALA A 223 15.09 19.23 -9.95
CA ALA A 223 15.86 20.08 -9.06
C ALA A 223 16.46 21.26 -9.82
N ALA A 224 16.77 22.32 -9.08
CA ALA A 224 17.37 23.54 -9.58
C ALA A 224 18.39 24.09 -8.57
N ALA A 225 19.41 24.79 -9.06
CA ALA A 225 20.44 25.42 -8.24
C ALA A 225 20.78 26.81 -8.79
N GLY A 226 21.17 27.71 -7.88
CA GLY A 226 21.61 29.06 -8.22
C GLY A 226 20.46 29.93 -8.75
N GLU A 227 20.64 30.60 -9.89
CA GLU A 227 19.62 31.49 -10.49
C GLU A 227 18.29 30.79 -10.83
N PHE A 228 18.25 29.46 -10.83
CA PHE A 228 17.05 28.66 -11.11
C PHE A 228 16.32 28.13 -9.87
N GLU A 229 16.77 28.44 -8.65
CA GLU A 229 16.26 27.82 -7.41
C GLU A 229 14.73 27.92 -7.25
N ASP A 230 14.11 29.00 -7.74
CA ASP A 230 12.65 29.23 -7.75
C ASP A 230 11.87 28.38 -8.77
N LYS A 231 12.54 27.48 -9.50
CA LYS A 231 11.95 26.72 -10.63
C LYS A 231 11.70 25.24 -10.35
N VAL A 232 11.94 24.76 -9.13
CA VAL A 232 11.72 23.36 -8.74
C VAL A 232 10.24 22.97 -8.86
N ASP A 233 9.97 21.76 -9.36
CA ASP A 233 8.64 21.18 -9.57
C ASP A 233 7.73 21.97 -10.53
N LEU A 234 8.33 22.81 -11.38
CA LEU A 234 7.63 23.48 -12.46
C LEU A 234 7.76 22.70 -13.77
N PRO A 235 6.73 22.71 -14.64
CA PRO A 235 6.87 22.29 -16.02
C PRO A 235 7.97 23.08 -16.73
N LEU A 236 8.73 22.42 -17.61
CA LEU A 236 9.83 23.05 -18.34
C LEU A 236 9.38 24.28 -19.14
N GLU A 237 8.12 24.31 -19.59
CA GLU A 237 7.51 25.44 -20.30
C GLU A 237 7.49 26.75 -19.51
N VAL A 238 7.55 26.68 -18.17
CA VAL A 238 7.46 27.84 -17.27
C VAL A 238 8.83 28.52 -17.07
N ILE A 239 9.93 27.92 -17.54
CA ILE A 239 11.25 28.55 -17.51
C ILE A 239 11.31 29.63 -18.60
N GLY A 240 11.28 30.89 -18.19
CA GLY A 240 11.16 32.08 -19.07
C GLY A 240 12.32 32.34 -20.03
N GLU A 241 13.39 31.54 -20.01
CA GLU A 241 14.55 31.67 -20.91
C GLU A 241 14.46 30.71 -22.11
N ASP A 242 14.16 31.25 -23.29
CA ASP A 242 13.96 30.46 -24.51
C ASP A 242 15.21 29.67 -24.95
N LEU A 243 16.41 30.18 -24.68
CA LEU A 243 17.68 29.53 -25.04
C LEU A 243 17.96 28.29 -24.17
N VAL A 244 17.78 28.40 -22.85
CA VAL A 244 17.95 27.28 -21.90
C VAL A 244 16.92 26.19 -22.18
N ARG A 245 15.65 26.57 -22.29
CA ARG A 245 14.54 25.65 -22.60
C ARG A 245 14.79 24.88 -23.89
N LYS A 246 15.16 25.59 -24.96
CA LYS A 246 15.45 24.98 -26.25
C LYS A 246 16.62 24.01 -26.18
N SER A 247 17.70 24.38 -25.48
CA SER A 247 18.87 23.50 -25.31
C SER A 247 18.54 22.19 -24.58
N ILE A 248 17.68 22.25 -23.55
CA ILE A 248 17.23 21.08 -22.79
C ILE A 248 16.34 20.18 -23.65
N LEU A 249 15.39 20.76 -24.37
CA LEU A 249 14.48 20.04 -25.25
C LEU A 249 15.21 19.34 -26.39
N GLU A 250 16.09 20.06 -27.09
CA GLU A 250 16.89 19.49 -28.18
C GLU A 250 17.85 18.40 -27.66
N CYS A 251 18.31 18.49 -26.41
CA CYS A 251 19.12 17.48 -25.75
C CYS A 251 18.35 16.19 -25.44
N ILE A 252 17.12 16.32 -24.94
CA ILE A 252 16.25 15.17 -24.67
C ILE A 252 15.84 14.48 -25.97
N GLU A 253 15.50 15.24 -27.02
CA GLU A 253 15.11 14.69 -28.33
C GLU A 253 16.27 14.02 -29.06
N SER A 254 17.42 14.70 -29.16
CA SER A 254 18.57 14.19 -29.91
C SER A 254 19.36 13.12 -29.15
N LYS A 255 19.16 13.03 -27.83
CA LYS A 255 19.99 12.22 -26.90
C LYS A 255 21.48 12.59 -26.95
N GLY A 256 21.79 13.81 -27.37
CA GLY A 256 23.14 14.35 -27.52
C GLY A 256 23.36 15.58 -26.66
N THR A 257 24.63 15.89 -26.38
CA THR A 257 25.02 17.12 -25.70
C THR A 257 24.74 18.32 -26.59
N HIS A 258 24.09 19.35 -26.05
CA HIS A 258 23.89 20.63 -26.74
C HIS A 258 24.53 21.75 -25.95
N SER A 259 25.44 22.49 -26.58
CA SER A 259 26.12 23.63 -25.98
C SER A 259 25.63 24.93 -26.60
N THR A 260 25.43 25.92 -25.76
CA THR A 260 25.16 27.31 -26.14
C THR A 260 26.27 28.21 -25.57
N ALA A 261 26.20 29.52 -25.85
CA ALA A 261 27.12 30.49 -25.24
C ALA A 261 26.87 30.70 -23.74
N GLN A 262 25.67 30.35 -23.24
CA GLN A 262 25.25 30.54 -21.84
C GLN A 262 25.42 29.28 -20.98
N GLY A 263 25.55 28.11 -21.60
CA GLY A 263 25.66 26.85 -20.86
C GLY A 263 25.55 25.61 -21.74
N VAL A 264 25.59 24.44 -21.12
CA VAL A 264 25.54 23.13 -21.76
C VAL A 264 24.43 22.26 -21.17
N ALA A 265 23.67 21.60 -22.04
CA ALA A 265 22.71 20.55 -21.69
C ALA A 265 23.34 19.18 -21.97
N LEU A 266 23.41 18.35 -20.93
CA LEU A 266 23.99 17.02 -20.93
C LEU A 266 22.87 15.96 -20.86
N PRO A 267 22.82 14.98 -21.78
CA PRO A 267 21.68 14.07 -21.89
C PRO A 267 21.73 12.94 -20.86
N LEU A 268 20.62 12.72 -20.16
CA LEU A 268 20.40 11.53 -19.32
C LEU A 268 19.72 10.45 -20.16
N VAL A 269 20.54 9.63 -20.84
CA VAL A 269 20.05 8.56 -21.70
C VAL A 269 19.98 7.26 -20.92
N THR A 270 18.77 6.78 -20.66
CA THR A 270 18.54 5.48 -19.99
C THR A 270 18.22 4.38 -21.00
N ARG A 271 18.31 3.12 -20.59
CA ARG A 271 18.02 1.97 -21.47
C ARG A 271 16.52 1.72 -21.67
N ASN A 272 15.69 2.12 -20.71
CA ASN A 272 14.26 1.86 -20.67
C ASN A 272 13.41 2.96 -21.34
N GLY A 273 14.03 3.98 -21.94
CA GLY A 273 13.35 5.05 -22.64
C GLY A 273 13.04 6.28 -21.78
N MET A 274 13.38 6.29 -20.49
CA MET A 274 13.42 7.53 -19.71
C MET A 274 14.48 8.46 -20.31
N ALA A 275 14.09 9.73 -20.48
CA ALA A 275 15.00 10.76 -20.93
C ALA A 275 14.93 11.94 -19.94
N GLY A 276 16.06 12.61 -19.79
CA GLY A 276 16.20 13.81 -18.99
C GLY A 276 17.43 14.58 -19.45
N ALA A 277 17.67 15.73 -18.84
CA ALA A 277 18.85 16.53 -19.12
C ALA A 277 19.35 17.21 -17.85
N LEU A 278 20.68 17.25 -17.71
CA LEU A 278 21.37 18.11 -16.76
C LEU A 278 21.84 19.35 -17.52
N TYR A 279 21.25 20.49 -17.23
CA TYR A 279 21.70 21.77 -17.74
C TYR A 279 22.61 22.47 -16.72
N VAL A 280 23.72 23.02 -17.19
CA VAL A 280 24.66 23.79 -16.40
C VAL A 280 24.98 25.08 -17.14
N ALA A 281 24.91 26.23 -16.47
CA ALA A 281 25.20 27.55 -17.03
C ALA A 281 26.72 27.81 -17.19
N LEU A 282 27.45 26.81 -17.72
CA LEU A 282 28.88 26.86 -17.99
C LEU A 282 29.15 26.42 -19.45
N PRO A 283 29.90 27.20 -20.25
CA PRO A 283 30.29 26.78 -21.60
C PRO A 283 31.12 25.50 -21.61
N LEU A 284 30.88 24.62 -22.59
CA LEU A 284 31.51 23.29 -22.68
C LEU A 284 33.05 23.33 -22.64
N GLY A 285 33.69 24.33 -23.27
CA GLY A 285 35.16 24.44 -23.26
C GLY A 285 35.75 24.69 -21.87
N ILE A 286 35.07 25.47 -21.02
CA ILE A 286 35.50 25.72 -19.64
C ILE A 286 35.28 24.47 -18.79
N LEU A 287 34.16 23.77 -19.02
CA LEU A 287 33.86 22.51 -18.33
C LEU A 287 34.91 21.44 -18.64
N ASP A 288 35.31 21.30 -19.91
CA ASP A 288 36.35 20.36 -20.35
C ASP A 288 37.73 20.70 -19.79
N GLU A 289 38.09 21.98 -19.67
CA GLU A 289 39.36 22.41 -19.05
C GLU A 289 39.42 22.13 -17.54
N ARG A 290 38.31 22.30 -16.82
CA ARG A 290 38.27 22.13 -15.37
C ARG A 290 38.20 20.66 -14.94
N ILE A 291 37.31 19.90 -15.58
CA ILE A 291 36.93 18.55 -15.13
C ILE A 291 37.51 17.48 -16.06
N GLY A 292 37.59 17.76 -17.35
CA GLY A 292 37.93 16.80 -18.40
C GLY A 292 36.70 16.09 -18.96
N SER A 293 36.63 15.99 -20.29
CA SER A 293 35.48 15.44 -21.01
C SER A 293 35.12 14.01 -20.62
N GLU A 294 36.13 13.16 -20.35
CA GLU A 294 35.92 11.77 -19.90
C GLU A 294 35.23 11.70 -18.53
N VAL A 295 35.58 12.62 -17.62
CA VAL A 295 35.05 12.68 -16.26
C VAL A 295 33.61 13.20 -16.28
N VAL A 296 33.30 14.21 -17.12
CA VAL A 296 31.94 14.71 -17.33
C VAL A 296 31.05 13.62 -17.92
N GLN A 297 31.52 12.91 -18.96
CA GLN A 297 30.76 11.80 -19.56
C GLN A 297 30.47 10.68 -18.55
N LEU A 298 31.46 10.33 -17.71
CA LEU A 298 31.28 9.32 -16.66
C LEU A 298 30.27 9.78 -15.61
N PHE A 299 30.33 11.06 -15.18
CA PHE A 299 29.36 11.62 -14.25
C PHE A 299 27.94 11.55 -14.82
N VAL A 300 27.73 12.04 -16.04
CA VAL A 300 26.42 12.04 -16.71
C VAL A 300 25.88 10.62 -16.88
N SER A 301 26.74 9.66 -17.26
CA SER A 301 26.35 8.25 -17.39
C SER A 301 25.92 7.65 -16.05
N ASN A 302 26.63 7.97 -14.97
CA ASN A 302 26.27 7.55 -13.62
C ASN A 302 24.95 8.18 -13.16
N VAL A 303 24.76 9.48 -13.36
CA VAL A 303 23.50 10.17 -13.05
C VAL A 303 22.35 9.56 -13.84
N ALA A 304 22.53 9.25 -15.13
CA ALA A 304 21.49 8.58 -15.92
C ALA A 304 21.08 7.22 -15.32
N LEU A 305 22.03 6.42 -14.83
CA LEU A 305 21.75 5.14 -14.15
C LEU A 305 21.03 5.35 -12.80
N GLY A 306 21.45 6.34 -12.02
CA GLY A 306 20.81 6.67 -10.75
C GLY A 306 19.36 7.16 -10.97
N TYR A 307 19.16 8.02 -11.97
CA TYR A 307 17.84 8.49 -12.38
C TYR A 307 16.94 7.33 -12.81
N GLU A 308 17.44 6.40 -13.64
CA GLU A 308 16.73 5.17 -14.03
C GLU A 308 16.31 4.34 -12.82
N LYS A 309 17.24 4.08 -11.89
CA LYS A 309 17.00 3.30 -10.68
C LYS A 309 15.94 3.96 -9.79
N THR A 310 16.12 5.25 -9.47
CA THR A 310 15.22 5.96 -8.54
C THR A 310 13.83 6.12 -9.15
N GLY A 311 13.72 6.43 -10.45
CA GLY A 311 12.44 6.48 -11.15
C GLY A 311 11.73 5.11 -11.19
N LEU A 312 12.47 4.01 -11.37
CA LEU A 312 11.91 2.65 -11.29
C LEU A 312 11.45 2.30 -9.87
N LEU A 313 12.22 2.63 -8.84
CA LEU A 313 11.84 2.41 -7.45
C LEU A 313 10.57 3.18 -7.07
N GLU A 314 10.48 4.45 -7.47
CA GLU A 314 9.31 5.28 -7.25
C GLU A 314 8.09 4.75 -8.01
N HIS A 315 8.26 4.30 -9.25
CA HIS A 315 7.21 3.62 -10.00
C HIS A 315 6.74 2.32 -9.31
N ILE A 316 7.67 1.45 -8.91
CA ILE A 316 7.35 0.21 -8.17
C ILE A 316 6.61 0.53 -6.87
N ARG A 317 7.06 1.57 -6.15
CA ARG A 317 6.42 2.04 -4.92
C ARG A 317 4.98 2.49 -5.19
N ASN A 318 4.76 3.27 -6.25
CA ASN A 318 3.43 3.70 -6.66
C ASN A 318 2.55 2.50 -7.06
N LEU A 319 3.08 1.51 -7.77
CA LEU A 319 2.36 0.28 -8.11
C LEU A 319 1.99 -0.56 -6.89
N ALA A 320 2.86 -0.61 -5.89
CA ALA A 320 2.66 -1.41 -4.68
C ALA A 320 1.69 -0.73 -3.70
N TYR A 321 1.74 0.60 -3.60
CA TYR A 321 1.13 1.35 -2.51
C TYR A 321 -0.02 2.28 -2.91
N VAL A 322 -0.28 2.50 -4.20
CA VAL A 322 -1.38 3.36 -4.69
C VAL A 322 -2.37 2.57 -5.56
N ASP A 323 -3.66 2.64 -5.23
CA ASP A 323 -4.75 2.06 -6.01
C ASP A 323 -5.02 2.93 -7.25
N ARG A 324 -4.81 2.36 -8.45
CA ARG A 324 -4.94 3.07 -9.73
C ARG A 324 -6.34 3.64 -10.01
N MET A 325 -7.38 3.06 -9.42
CA MET A 325 -8.76 3.45 -9.69
C MET A 325 -9.17 4.70 -8.92
N THR A 326 -8.77 4.76 -7.65
CA THR A 326 -9.19 5.81 -6.71
C THR A 326 -8.09 6.83 -6.42
N GLY A 327 -6.82 6.49 -6.65
CA GLY A 327 -5.66 7.29 -6.24
C GLY A 327 -5.38 7.22 -4.74
N LEU A 328 -6.12 6.40 -3.98
CA LEU A 328 -5.91 6.16 -2.55
C LEU A 328 -4.78 5.15 -2.34
N SER A 329 -4.40 4.92 -1.08
CA SER A 329 -3.46 3.85 -0.77
C SER A 329 -4.04 2.47 -1.11
N THR A 330 -3.19 1.51 -1.47
CA THR A 330 -3.56 0.08 -1.47
C THR A 330 -3.57 -0.43 -0.03
N PHE A 331 -3.98 -1.68 0.16
CA PHE A 331 -3.84 -2.36 1.44
C PHE A 331 -2.38 -2.35 1.94
N SER A 332 -1.40 -2.58 1.08
CA SER A 332 0.02 -2.50 1.46
C SER A 332 0.40 -1.09 1.95
N GLY A 333 -0.15 -0.04 1.32
CA GLY A 333 0.12 1.34 1.70
C GLY A 333 -0.50 1.69 3.05
N PHE A 334 -1.67 1.10 3.32
CA PHE A 334 -2.31 1.18 4.64
C PHE A 334 -1.45 0.56 5.73
N ILE A 335 -0.89 -0.64 5.49
CA ILE A 335 -0.02 -1.33 6.47
C ILE A 335 1.23 -0.50 6.77
N GLU A 336 1.88 0.07 5.74
CA GLU A 336 3.06 0.94 5.90
C GLU A 336 2.73 2.17 6.76
N ALA A 337 1.62 2.85 6.46
CA ALA A 337 1.17 4.00 7.23
C ALA A 337 0.80 3.65 8.68
N PHE A 338 0.14 2.51 8.90
CA PHE A 338 -0.16 2.00 10.23
C PHE A 338 1.12 1.77 11.03
N GLN A 339 2.10 1.06 10.46
CA GLN A 339 3.37 0.76 11.14
C GLN A 339 4.13 2.03 11.51
N ARG A 340 4.15 3.02 10.60
CA ARG A 340 4.78 4.32 10.83
C ARG A 340 4.22 5.03 12.06
N HIS A 341 2.90 4.99 12.26
CA HIS A 341 2.24 5.68 13.36
C HIS A 341 2.06 4.84 14.63
N ALA A 342 2.08 3.52 14.52
CA ALA A 342 2.04 2.62 15.67
C ALA A 342 3.29 2.78 16.56
N GLY A 343 4.44 3.12 15.94
CA GLY A 343 5.69 3.41 16.66
C GLY A 343 5.66 4.68 17.51
N ASP A 344 4.68 5.57 17.32
CA ASP A 344 4.57 6.84 18.05
C ASP A 344 3.91 6.69 19.44
N GLY A 345 3.51 5.47 19.83
CA GLY A 345 2.89 5.16 21.12
C GLY A 345 1.48 5.75 21.31
N ARG A 346 0.84 6.24 20.23
CA ARG A 346 -0.52 6.79 20.25
C ARG A 346 -1.54 5.72 19.84
N PRO A 347 -2.74 5.69 20.45
CA PRO A 347 -3.78 4.76 20.04
C PRO A 347 -4.20 5.04 18.60
N LEU A 348 -4.48 3.98 17.85
CA LEU A 348 -4.95 4.06 16.46
C LEU A 348 -6.35 3.46 16.34
N LEU A 349 -7.17 4.04 15.47
CA LEU A 349 -8.50 3.55 15.14
C LEU A 349 -8.55 3.15 13.67
N VAL A 350 -8.88 1.89 13.41
CA VAL A 350 -9.13 1.37 12.06
C VAL A 350 -10.63 1.33 11.82
N VAL A 351 -11.05 1.99 10.74
CA VAL A 351 -12.42 1.89 10.21
C VAL A 351 -12.36 1.08 8.92
N HIS A 352 -13.06 -0.04 8.89
CA HIS A 352 -13.27 -0.82 7.68
C HIS A 352 -14.68 -0.60 7.17
N SER A 353 -14.81 -0.12 5.94
CA SER A 353 -16.08 0.27 5.36
C SER A 353 -16.33 -0.39 4.02
N ASP A 354 -17.61 -0.55 3.65
CA ASP A 354 -18.01 -0.95 2.31
C ASP A 354 -19.24 -0.18 1.83
N ILE A 355 -19.55 -0.27 0.54
CA ILE A 355 -20.74 0.35 -0.05
C ILE A 355 -21.91 -0.64 0.00
N GLN A 356 -23.02 -0.25 0.65
CA GLN A 356 -24.22 -1.06 0.69
C GLN A 356 -24.77 -1.30 -0.72
N ARG A 357 -25.06 -2.58 -1.03
CA ARG A 357 -25.63 -3.02 -2.31
C ARG A 357 -24.80 -2.60 -3.53
N PHE A 358 -23.47 -2.47 -3.39
CA PHE A 358 -22.60 -2.08 -4.52
C PHE A 358 -22.79 -2.96 -5.76
N ARG A 359 -23.01 -4.26 -5.58
CA ARG A 359 -23.29 -5.16 -6.72
C ARG A 359 -24.55 -4.77 -7.50
N VAL A 360 -25.61 -4.32 -6.83
CA VAL A 360 -26.83 -3.81 -7.51
C VAL A 360 -26.51 -2.55 -8.31
N ILE A 361 -25.61 -1.70 -7.80
CA ILE A 361 -25.13 -0.52 -8.53
C ILE A 361 -24.39 -0.98 -9.80
N VAL A 362 -23.42 -1.89 -9.67
CA VAL A 362 -22.68 -2.45 -10.80
C VAL A 362 -23.61 -3.07 -11.85
N ASP A 363 -24.56 -3.91 -11.42
CA ASP A 363 -25.51 -4.56 -12.31
C ASP A 363 -26.42 -3.54 -13.03
N GLY A 364 -26.65 -2.37 -12.43
CA GLY A 364 -27.48 -1.30 -12.98
C GLY A 364 -26.76 -0.34 -13.93
N ILE A 365 -25.50 0.02 -13.67
CA ILE A 365 -24.75 1.05 -14.45
C ILE A 365 -23.54 0.51 -15.22
N GLY A 366 -23.20 -0.77 -15.03
CA GLY A 366 -22.03 -1.42 -15.63
C GLY A 366 -20.72 -1.15 -14.89
N ASP A 367 -19.73 -2.01 -15.13
CA ASP A 367 -18.43 -2.01 -14.45
C ASP A 367 -17.66 -0.69 -14.62
N GLU A 368 -17.73 -0.07 -15.80
CA GLU A 368 -17.00 1.16 -16.11
C GLU A 368 -17.50 2.34 -15.27
N GLN A 369 -18.82 2.55 -15.20
CA GLN A 369 -19.41 3.61 -14.37
C GLN A 369 -19.31 3.31 -12.87
N ALA A 370 -19.30 2.03 -12.48
CA ALA A 370 -19.04 1.65 -11.10
C ALA A 370 -17.62 2.05 -10.64
N GLY A 371 -16.63 2.04 -11.52
CA GLY A 371 -15.31 2.61 -11.25
C GLY A 371 -15.35 4.10 -10.90
N ALA A 372 -16.21 4.88 -11.57
CA ALA A 372 -16.40 6.29 -11.26
C ALA A 372 -17.09 6.50 -9.89
N VAL A 373 -18.02 5.63 -9.49
CA VAL A 373 -18.60 5.62 -8.13
C VAL A 373 -17.50 5.44 -7.09
N LEU A 374 -16.60 4.47 -7.29
CA LEU A 374 -15.50 4.19 -6.37
C LEU A 374 -14.54 5.37 -6.25
N LYS A 375 -14.19 6.00 -7.38
CA LYS A 375 -13.32 7.19 -7.41
C LYS A 375 -13.94 8.37 -6.64
N ARG A 376 -15.24 8.63 -6.85
CA ARG A 376 -15.96 9.70 -6.13
C ARG A 376 -16.12 9.38 -4.65
N THR A 377 -16.35 8.12 -4.29
CA THR A 377 -16.41 7.65 -2.90
C THR A 377 -15.08 7.89 -2.20
N GLY A 378 -13.97 7.48 -2.81
CA GLY A 378 -12.63 7.70 -2.27
C GLY A 378 -12.32 9.19 -2.07
N HIS A 379 -12.61 10.02 -3.08
CA HIS A 379 -12.42 11.48 -2.98
C HIS A 379 -13.24 12.09 -1.83
N ARG A 380 -14.51 11.69 -1.71
CA ARG A 380 -15.40 12.18 -0.65
C ARG A 380 -14.94 11.74 0.73
N LEU A 381 -14.44 10.50 0.88
CA LEU A 381 -13.82 10.05 2.12
C LEU A 381 -12.58 10.89 2.48
N SER A 382 -11.70 11.21 1.52
CA SER A 382 -10.55 12.09 1.74
C SER A 382 -10.95 13.51 2.17
N GLN A 383 -12.01 14.07 1.60
CA GLN A 383 -12.56 15.36 2.03
C GLN A 383 -13.21 15.30 3.41
N THR A 384 -13.85 14.18 3.72
CA THR A 384 -14.51 13.96 5.01
C THR A 384 -13.48 13.82 6.12
N PHE A 385 -12.33 13.19 5.85
CA PHE A 385 -11.26 12.90 6.81
C PHE A 385 -9.91 13.49 6.39
N PRO A 386 -9.75 14.83 6.41
CA PRO A 386 -8.45 15.47 6.14
C PRO A 386 -7.42 15.18 7.24
N ASP A 387 -7.87 14.76 8.42
CA ASP A 387 -7.12 14.34 9.59
C ASP A 387 -6.75 12.85 9.58
N ALA A 388 -7.19 12.07 8.59
CA ALA A 388 -6.82 10.67 8.46
C ALA A 388 -5.31 10.52 8.20
N LEU A 389 -4.71 9.55 8.90
CA LEU A 389 -3.30 9.17 8.69
C LEU A 389 -3.11 8.49 7.33
N THR A 390 -4.12 7.72 6.90
CA THR A 390 -4.23 7.19 5.54
C THR A 390 -5.67 6.78 5.25
N ILE A 391 -6.06 6.82 3.99
CA ILE A 391 -7.26 6.19 3.47
C ILE A 391 -6.84 5.26 2.34
N ALA A 392 -7.31 4.02 2.39
CA ALA A 392 -6.94 3.00 1.45
C ALA A 392 -8.16 2.30 0.86
N ARG A 393 -8.03 1.85 -0.38
CA ARG A 393 -8.96 0.87 -0.96
C ARG A 393 -8.37 -0.52 -0.77
N LYS A 394 -9.10 -1.38 -0.03
CA LYS A 394 -8.64 -2.73 0.29
C LYS A 394 -8.91 -3.69 -0.87
N GLU A 395 -10.17 -3.80 -1.27
CA GLU A 395 -10.61 -4.60 -2.42
C GLU A 395 -12.02 -4.19 -2.84
N LYS A 396 -12.39 -4.38 -4.12
CA LYS A 396 -13.76 -4.12 -4.63
C LYS A 396 -14.32 -2.75 -4.20
N ASP A 397 -15.30 -2.74 -3.31
CA ASP A 397 -16.01 -1.61 -2.72
C ASP A 397 -15.64 -1.33 -1.25
N GLU A 398 -14.59 -1.98 -0.76
CA GLU A 398 -14.10 -1.87 0.61
C GLU A 398 -13.01 -0.80 0.75
N PHE A 399 -13.19 0.08 1.73
CA PHE A 399 -12.26 1.15 2.09
C PHE A 399 -11.82 1.02 3.56
N LEU A 400 -10.54 1.30 3.81
CA LEU A 400 -9.96 1.42 5.14
C LEU A 400 -9.63 2.87 5.43
N ILE A 401 -9.93 3.32 6.64
CA ILE A 401 -9.57 4.65 7.14
C ILE A 401 -8.75 4.45 8.42
N LEU A 402 -7.55 5.01 8.45
CA LEU A 402 -6.71 5.02 9.63
C LEU A 402 -6.79 6.38 10.30
N LEU A 403 -7.33 6.41 11.52
CA LEU A 403 -7.46 7.60 12.33
C LEU A 403 -6.59 7.47 13.60
N LYS A 404 -6.26 8.61 14.20
CA LYS A 404 -5.76 8.64 15.58
C LYS A 404 -6.90 8.24 16.50
N GLY A 405 -6.68 7.28 17.39
CA GLY A 405 -7.65 6.84 18.39
C GLY A 405 -7.73 7.80 19.59
N GLY A 406 -8.70 7.55 20.48
CA GLY A 406 -8.91 8.35 21.69
C GLY A 406 -9.98 9.44 21.55
N GLU A 407 -9.85 10.53 22.32
CA GLU A 407 -10.84 11.63 22.38
C GLU A 407 -11.01 12.36 21.04
N GLU A 408 -9.98 12.39 20.17
CA GLU A 408 -10.01 13.09 18.88
C GLU A 408 -10.94 12.44 17.84
N ASN A 409 -11.13 11.12 17.90
CA ASN A 409 -11.99 10.38 16.97
C ASN A 409 -12.84 9.37 17.73
N LYS A 410 -13.87 9.86 18.42
CA LYS A 410 -14.88 8.98 19.02
C LYS A 410 -15.67 8.31 17.89
N ILE A 411 -16.01 7.05 18.10
CA ILE A 411 -16.68 6.22 17.07
C ILE A 411 -17.97 6.89 16.58
N GLN A 412 -18.75 7.49 17.49
CA GLN A 412 -19.99 8.18 17.13
C GLN A 412 -19.76 9.39 16.21
N ASP A 413 -18.68 10.15 16.42
CA ASP A 413 -18.35 11.31 15.59
C ASP A 413 -17.93 10.87 14.18
N VAL A 414 -17.17 9.77 14.08
CA VAL A 414 -16.78 9.18 12.80
C VAL A 414 -18.01 8.68 12.03
N VAL A 415 -18.94 8.01 12.71
CA VAL A 415 -20.22 7.57 12.11
C VAL A 415 -21.01 8.76 11.60
N ALA A 416 -21.18 9.82 12.42
CA ALA A 416 -21.92 11.02 12.03
C ALA A 416 -21.30 11.72 10.81
N ARG A 417 -19.96 11.87 10.78
CA ARG A 417 -19.23 12.45 9.63
C ARG A 417 -19.47 11.66 8.34
N VAL A 418 -19.43 10.32 8.41
CA VAL A 418 -19.72 9.47 7.25
C VAL A 418 -21.18 9.61 6.81
N GLU A 419 -22.12 9.54 7.74
CA GLU A 419 -23.54 9.64 7.42
C GLU A 419 -23.88 10.99 6.79
N GLU A 420 -23.36 12.09 7.32
CA GLU A 420 -23.53 13.43 6.75
C GLU A 420 -22.91 13.55 5.35
N ALA A 421 -21.67 13.10 5.16
CA ALA A 421 -20.98 13.19 3.88
C ALA A 421 -21.70 12.41 2.76
N PHE A 422 -22.33 11.28 3.09
CA PHE A 422 -22.98 10.41 2.12
C PHE A 422 -24.51 10.59 2.04
N GLN A 423 -25.09 11.57 2.74
CA GLN A 423 -26.46 12.02 2.49
C GLN A 423 -26.61 12.66 1.10
N GLU A 424 -25.59 13.40 0.64
CA GLU A 424 -25.61 14.00 -0.70
C GLU A 424 -25.36 12.92 -1.77
N PRO A 425 -26.20 12.82 -2.82
CA PRO A 425 -25.98 11.84 -3.89
C PRO A 425 -24.63 12.04 -4.61
N ILE A 426 -24.05 10.96 -5.12
CA ILE A 426 -22.96 11.03 -6.10
C ILE A 426 -23.60 11.21 -7.47
N THR A 427 -23.24 12.31 -8.16
CA THR A 427 -23.69 12.59 -9.52
C THR A 427 -22.72 11.98 -10.53
N LEU A 428 -23.24 11.15 -11.43
CA LEU A 428 -22.54 10.55 -12.56
C LEU A 428 -23.34 10.82 -13.84
N HIS A 429 -22.86 11.73 -14.68
CA HIS A 429 -23.60 12.22 -15.85
C HIS A 429 -25.01 12.68 -15.47
N GLU A 430 -26.06 11.99 -15.94
CA GLU A 430 -27.47 12.29 -15.63
C GLU A 430 -28.00 11.54 -14.40
N ASN A 431 -27.24 10.57 -13.87
CA ASN A 431 -27.66 9.73 -12.75
C ASN A 431 -27.24 10.31 -11.41
N GLN A 432 -28.13 10.29 -10.42
CA GLN A 432 -27.84 10.59 -9.03
C GLN A 432 -27.98 9.33 -8.18
N ILE A 433 -26.89 8.93 -7.53
CA ILE A 433 -26.83 7.69 -6.74
C ILE A 433 -26.56 8.06 -5.29
N THR A 434 -27.55 7.82 -4.43
CA THR A 434 -27.35 7.95 -2.98
C THR A 434 -26.66 6.69 -2.47
N LEU A 435 -25.50 6.85 -1.84
CA LEU A 435 -24.75 5.74 -1.26
C LEU A 435 -25.00 5.64 0.23
N ARG A 436 -24.92 4.43 0.76
CA ARG A 436 -24.81 4.18 2.21
C ARG A 436 -23.60 3.32 2.46
N LEU A 437 -22.82 3.65 3.48
CA LEU A 437 -21.67 2.85 3.90
C LEU A 437 -22.03 1.99 5.11
N ARG A 438 -21.46 0.79 5.19
CA ARG A 438 -21.38 0.02 6.46
C ARG A 438 -20.00 0.24 7.06
N LEU A 439 -19.91 0.33 8.39
CA LEU A 439 -18.68 0.65 9.11
C LEU A 439 -18.38 -0.38 10.20
N GLY A 440 -17.21 -1.01 10.15
CA GLY A 440 -16.64 -1.84 11.20
C GLY A 440 -15.46 -1.14 11.86
N PHE A 441 -15.44 -1.07 13.18
CA PHE A 441 -14.40 -0.36 13.94
C PHE A 441 -13.54 -1.33 14.74
N ALA A 442 -12.23 -1.09 14.78
CA ALA A 442 -11.32 -1.73 15.74
C ALA A 442 -10.22 -0.77 16.19
N ALA A 443 -9.96 -0.74 17.50
CA ALA A 443 -8.88 0.03 18.09
C ALA A 443 -7.61 -0.81 18.27
N ALA A 444 -6.47 -0.15 18.07
CA ALA A 444 -5.15 -0.63 18.44
C ALA A 444 -4.63 0.24 19.59
N ASP A 445 -4.85 -0.25 20.81
CA ASP A 445 -4.50 0.45 22.06
C ASP A 445 -3.18 -0.03 22.68
N ASP A 446 -2.61 -1.13 22.17
CA ASP A 446 -1.37 -1.74 22.65
C ASP A 446 -0.32 -1.81 21.54
N GLU A 447 0.93 -1.47 21.85
CA GLU A 447 2.11 -1.50 20.94
C GLU A 447 2.33 -2.87 20.26
N LYS A 448 1.73 -3.95 20.78
CA LYS A 448 1.88 -5.31 20.26
C LYS A 448 0.91 -5.65 19.13
N ARG A 449 -0.14 -4.86 18.91
CA ARG A 449 -1.20 -5.23 17.95
C ARG A 449 -0.85 -4.73 16.54
N GLY A 450 -0.60 -5.68 15.64
CA GLY A 450 -0.25 -5.39 14.26
C GLY A 450 -1.41 -4.83 13.42
N ALA A 451 -1.06 -4.18 12.31
CA ALA A 451 -2.01 -3.59 11.37
C ALA A 451 -3.01 -4.63 10.83
N GLU A 452 -2.52 -5.78 10.37
CA GLU A 452 -3.34 -6.86 9.80
C GLU A 452 -4.36 -7.40 10.80
N GLU A 453 -3.95 -7.59 12.06
CA GLU A 453 -4.84 -8.07 13.11
C GLU A 453 -5.94 -7.05 13.43
N THR A 454 -5.59 -5.77 13.50
CA THR A 454 -6.56 -4.69 13.74
C THR A 454 -7.56 -4.57 12.59
N VAL A 455 -7.10 -4.67 11.34
CA VAL A 455 -7.98 -4.72 10.15
C VAL A 455 -8.87 -5.96 10.17
N ARG A 456 -8.35 -7.13 10.57
CA ARG A 456 -9.13 -8.35 10.73
C ARG A 456 -10.26 -8.16 11.75
N TYR A 457 -9.99 -7.49 12.88
CA TYR A 457 -11.01 -7.18 13.88
C TYR A 457 -12.08 -6.21 13.36
N ALA A 458 -11.67 -5.14 12.67
CA ALA A 458 -12.61 -4.22 12.02
C ALA A 458 -13.47 -4.97 10.96
N SER A 459 -12.88 -5.94 10.26
CA SER A 459 -13.59 -6.80 9.30
C SER A 459 -14.62 -7.73 9.96
N ILE A 460 -14.32 -8.26 11.16
CA ILE A 460 -15.29 -9.05 11.94
C ILE A 460 -16.48 -8.18 12.34
N ALA A 461 -16.22 -6.95 12.81
CA ALA A 461 -17.27 -6.00 13.14
C ALA A 461 -18.09 -5.62 11.90
N LEU A 462 -17.45 -5.32 10.76
CA LEU A 462 -18.14 -5.02 9.50
C LEU A 462 -19.02 -6.20 9.06
N ASN A 463 -18.55 -7.44 9.18
CA ASN A 463 -19.35 -8.62 8.86
C ASN A 463 -20.55 -8.80 9.80
N ASP A 464 -20.45 -8.42 11.08
CA ASP A 464 -21.59 -8.41 12.00
C ASP A 464 -22.68 -7.45 11.53
N VAL A 465 -22.28 -6.25 11.05
CA VAL A 465 -23.20 -5.29 10.41
C VAL A 465 -23.87 -5.89 9.17
N ARG A 466 -23.08 -6.54 8.30
CA ARG A 466 -23.59 -7.19 7.07
C ARG A 466 -24.65 -8.25 7.37
N GLN A 467 -24.51 -8.98 8.48
CA GLN A 467 -25.42 -10.06 8.85
C GLN A 467 -26.69 -9.55 9.55
N LYS A 468 -26.54 -8.66 10.53
CA LYS A 468 -27.66 -8.24 11.37
C LYS A 468 -28.54 -7.17 10.69
N GLY A 469 -27.95 -6.29 9.90
CA GLY A 469 -28.67 -5.21 9.19
C GLY A 469 -29.42 -4.20 10.08
N LEU A 470 -29.32 -4.31 11.41
CA LEU A 470 -29.99 -3.45 12.40
C LEU A 470 -29.38 -2.05 12.46
N THR A 471 -28.07 -1.94 12.23
CA THR A 471 -27.30 -0.69 12.26
C THR A 471 -26.43 -0.60 11.01
N ASN A 472 -25.91 0.59 10.72
CA ASN A 472 -24.89 0.77 9.67
C ASN A 472 -23.46 0.62 10.20
N HIS A 473 -23.29 0.38 11.51
CA HIS A 473 -21.97 0.23 12.09
C HIS A 473 -21.90 -0.74 13.27
N ALA A 474 -20.70 -1.29 13.51
CA ALA A 474 -20.40 -2.09 14.68
C ALA A 474 -18.95 -1.88 15.14
N VAL A 475 -18.73 -2.03 16.44
CA VAL A 475 -17.40 -1.96 17.06
C VAL A 475 -16.97 -3.37 17.43
N PHE A 476 -15.74 -3.73 17.09
CA PHE A 476 -15.22 -5.05 17.41
C PHE A 476 -15.29 -5.33 18.91
N HIS A 477 -15.85 -6.48 19.24
CA HIS A 477 -15.85 -7.05 20.57
C HIS A 477 -15.36 -8.51 20.49
N PRO A 478 -14.56 -9.03 21.44
CA PRO A 478 -14.06 -10.41 21.39
C PRO A 478 -15.14 -11.48 21.16
N LEU A 479 -16.33 -11.29 21.76
CA LEU A 479 -17.50 -12.17 21.54
C LEU A 479 -17.94 -12.27 20.06
N MET A 480 -17.70 -11.24 19.24
CA MET A 480 -18.00 -11.29 17.79
C MET A 480 -17.09 -12.29 17.07
N GLN A 481 -15.82 -12.37 17.48
CA GLN A 481 -14.88 -13.35 16.94
C GLN A 481 -15.27 -14.77 17.34
N GLU A 482 -15.64 -14.98 18.60
CA GLU A 482 -16.16 -16.27 19.07
C GLU A 482 -17.41 -16.69 18.32
N ALA A 483 -18.37 -15.77 18.13
CA ALA A 483 -19.58 -16.03 17.37
C ALA A 483 -19.28 -16.36 15.90
N ALA A 484 -18.32 -15.66 15.27
CA ALA A 484 -17.89 -15.97 13.91
C ALA A 484 -17.25 -17.36 13.81
N PHE A 485 -16.40 -17.73 14.77
CA PHE A 485 -15.79 -19.05 14.83
C PHE A 485 -16.82 -20.15 15.07
N GLU A 486 -17.78 -19.92 15.96
CA GLU A 486 -18.87 -20.85 16.23
C GLU A 486 -19.74 -21.07 15.00
N ARG A 487 -20.09 -20.00 14.25
CA ARG A 487 -20.80 -20.14 12.97
C ARG A 487 -20.02 -20.99 11.96
N LEU A 488 -18.71 -20.80 11.85
CA LEU A 488 -17.86 -21.61 10.98
C LEU A 488 -17.85 -23.08 11.42
N ARG A 489 -17.71 -23.32 12.74
CA ARG A 489 -17.77 -24.67 13.33
C ARG A 489 -19.11 -25.35 13.03
N LEU A 490 -20.23 -24.66 13.25
CA LEU A 490 -21.57 -25.17 12.97
C LEU A 490 -21.81 -25.39 11.47
N ALA A 491 -21.32 -24.51 10.60
CA ALA A 491 -21.38 -24.71 9.15
C ALA A 491 -20.56 -25.95 8.71
N SER A 492 -19.41 -26.21 9.34
CA SER A 492 -18.62 -27.42 9.07
C SER A 492 -19.35 -28.71 9.48
N LEU A 493 -20.19 -28.66 10.52
CA LEU A 493 -21.04 -29.79 10.91
C LEU A 493 -22.13 -30.09 9.86
N LEU A 494 -22.54 -29.08 9.08
CA LEU A 494 -23.52 -29.22 8.01
C LEU A 494 -22.92 -29.78 6.71
N THR A 495 -21.65 -29.47 6.39
CA THR A 495 -21.00 -29.88 5.12
C THR A 495 -20.07 -31.08 5.23
N GLY A 496 -19.66 -31.47 6.44
CA GLY A 496 -18.60 -32.45 6.65
C GLY A 496 -18.85 -33.79 5.94
N SER A 497 -17.81 -34.34 5.32
CA SER A 497 -17.75 -35.58 4.51
C SER A 497 -18.15 -36.88 5.23
N GLY A 498 -18.77 -36.78 6.40
CA GLY A 498 -19.14 -37.89 7.26
C GLY A 498 -20.61 -37.95 7.70
N ASN A 499 -21.54 -37.13 7.16
CA ASN A 499 -22.95 -37.13 7.60
C ASN A 499 -23.10 -36.94 9.14
N GLN A 500 -22.31 -36.07 9.78
CA GLN A 500 -22.29 -35.99 11.24
C GLN A 500 -23.51 -35.33 11.87
N THR A 501 -24.31 -34.61 11.08
CA THR A 501 -25.55 -33.97 11.49
C THR A 501 -26.71 -34.58 10.74
N GLU A 502 -27.69 -35.09 11.48
CA GLU A 502 -28.98 -35.51 10.95
C GLU A 502 -29.98 -34.39 11.16
N PHE A 503 -30.84 -34.14 10.18
CA PHE A 503 -31.95 -33.21 10.33
C PHE A 503 -33.28 -33.94 10.16
N SER A 504 -34.25 -33.54 10.97
CA SER A 504 -35.60 -34.08 10.99
C SER A 504 -36.60 -32.93 11.13
N LEU A 505 -37.89 -33.22 10.90
CA LEU A 505 -38.97 -32.28 11.17
C LEU A 505 -39.73 -32.71 12.42
N ASN A 506 -40.02 -31.72 13.26
CA ASN A 506 -41.09 -31.81 14.24
C ASN A 506 -42.21 -30.86 13.82
N TYR A 507 -43.42 -31.12 14.29
CA TYR A 507 -44.63 -30.43 13.90
C TYR A 507 -45.35 -29.92 15.14
N GLN A 508 -45.63 -28.63 15.18
CA GLN A 508 -46.40 -28.05 16.28
C GLN A 508 -47.83 -27.73 15.81
N PRO A 509 -48.87 -28.20 16.51
CA PRO A 509 -50.24 -27.88 16.14
C PRO A 509 -50.56 -26.40 16.42
N ILE A 510 -51.34 -25.83 15.52
CA ILE A 510 -51.97 -24.52 15.64
C ILE A 510 -53.47 -24.75 15.68
N MET A 511 -54.13 -24.21 16.70
CA MET A 511 -55.54 -24.45 17.00
C MET A 511 -56.38 -23.25 16.62
N HIS A 512 -57.61 -23.46 16.16
CA HIS A 512 -58.62 -22.41 16.09
C HIS A 512 -58.92 -21.90 17.48
N ALA A 513 -58.87 -20.58 17.69
CA ALA A 513 -59.12 -20.00 19.01
C ALA A 513 -60.57 -20.24 19.49
N THR A 514 -61.53 -20.36 18.57
CA THR A 514 -62.96 -20.42 18.88
C THR A 514 -63.43 -21.77 19.39
N ASP A 515 -63.04 -22.86 18.72
CA ASP A 515 -63.52 -24.22 19.00
C ASP A 515 -62.40 -25.19 19.36
N GLU A 516 -61.15 -24.71 19.36
CA GLU A 516 -59.94 -25.47 19.66
C GLU A 516 -59.78 -26.71 18.77
N SER A 517 -60.33 -26.67 17.56
CA SER A 517 -60.04 -27.63 16.50
C SER A 517 -58.69 -27.33 15.85
N ILE A 518 -58.05 -28.34 15.26
CA ILE A 518 -56.75 -28.15 14.59
C ILE A 518 -56.95 -27.30 13.34
N ALA A 519 -56.26 -26.17 13.25
CA ALA A 519 -56.22 -25.30 12.08
C ALA A 519 -55.07 -25.67 11.13
N SER A 520 -53.87 -25.87 11.69
CA SER A 520 -52.69 -26.25 10.92
C SER A 520 -51.60 -26.89 11.79
N PHE A 521 -50.52 -27.32 11.15
CA PHE A 521 -49.29 -27.73 11.81
C PHE A 521 -48.11 -26.93 11.27
N GLU A 522 -47.25 -26.42 12.15
CA GLU A 522 -46.00 -25.78 11.76
C GLU A 522 -44.84 -26.78 11.72
N ALA A 523 -44.20 -26.91 10.56
CA ALA A 523 -43.01 -27.73 10.37
C ALA A 523 -41.76 -26.99 10.87
N LEU A 524 -41.15 -27.56 11.91
CA LEU A 524 -40.01 -27.01 12.62
C LEU A 524 -38.79 -27.91 12.44
N MET A 525 -37.74 -27.35 11.85
CA MET A 525 -36.46 -28.05 11.67
C MET A 525 -35.85 -28.47 13.00
N ARG A 526 -35.28 -29.67 13.06
CA ARG A 526 -34.50 -30.16 14.19
C ARG A 526 -33.18 -30.69 13.70
N PHE A 527 -32.11 -30.30 14.38
CA PHE A 527 -30.75 -30.75 14.08
C PHE A 527 -30.30 -31.68 15.20
N ARG A 528 -29.71 -32.83 14.85
CA ARG A 528 -29.21 -33.83 15.79
C ARG A 528 -27.80 -34.23 15.43
N THR A 529 -27.00 -34.52 16.44
CA THR A 529 -25.73 -35.23 16.25
C THR A 529 -26.00 -36.68 15.87
N LYS A 530 -25.03 -37.37 15.24
CA LYS A 530 -25.08 -38.83 15.07
C LYS A 530 -25.33 -39.64 16.35
N SER A 531 -24.93 -39.09 17.51
CA SER A 531 -25.19 -39.72 18.81
C SER A 531 -26.64 -39.51 19.30
N GLY A 532 -27.48 -38.79 18.55
CA GLY A 532 -28.89 -38.56 18.83
C GLY A 532 -29.20 -37.33 19.68
N SER A 533 -28.21 -36.49 20.01
CA SER A 533 -28.41 -35.28 20.82
C SER A 533 -28.88 -34.11 19.98
N PHE A 534 -29.89 -33.36 20.46
CA PHE A 534 -30.37 -32.16 19.76
C PHE A 534 -29.34 -31.03 19.81
N LEU A 535 -29.11 -30.41 18.65
CA LEU A 535 -28.35 -29.17 18.52
C LEU A 535 -29.31 -27.98 18.63
N ASN A 536 -28.81 -26.84 19.10
CA ASN A 536 -29.59 -25.61 19.16
C ASN A 536 -30.02 -25.21 17.74
N THR A 537 -31.32 -25.27 17.47
CA THR A 537 -31.86 -25.10 16.12
C THR A 537 -31.63 -23.68 15.60
N ALA A 538 -31.86 -22.65 16.41
CA ALA A 538 -31.64 -21.26 16.02
C ALA A 538 -30.18 -21.03 15.56
N ARG A 539 -29.19 -21.47 16.35
CA ARG A 539 -27.77 -21.36 15.99
C ARG A 539 -27.40 -22.12 14.71
N MET A 540 -28.00 -23.30 14.49
CA MET A 540 -27.77 -24.08 13.27
C MET A 540 -28.37 -23.40 12.04
N ILE A 541 -29.56 -22.81 12.17
CA ILE A 541 -30.18 -22.02 11.09
C ILE A 541 -29.33 -20.79 10.78
N GLU A 542 -28.88 -20.02 11.78
CA GLU A 542 -27.98 -18.87 11.57
C GLU A 542 -26.69 -19.27 10.82
N ALA A 543 -26.09 -20.42 11.19
CA ALA A 543 -24.89 -20.93 10.52
C ALA A 543 -25.18 -21.40 9.09
N ALA A 544 -26.31 -22.08 8.87
CA ALA A 544 -26.78 -22.50 7.55
C ALA A 544 -27.07 -21.30 6.64
N GLU A 545 -27.68 -20.26 7.20
CA GLU A 545 -27.91 -19.01 6.50
C GLU A 545 -26.58 -18.40 6.12
N ALA A 546 -25.70 -18.10 7.09
CA ALA A 546 -24.40 -17.48 6.84
C ALA A 546 -23.55 -18.21 5.77
N SER A 547 -23.58 -19.54 5.76
CA SER A 547 -22.86 -20.39 4.79
C SER A 547 -23.57 -20.58 3.45
N GLY A 548 -24.86 -20.26 3.35
CA GLY A 548 -25.70 -20.48 2.16
C GLY A 548 -26.33 -21.87 2.07
N LEU A 549 -25.99 -22.78 2.99
CA LEU A 549 -26.56 -24.13 3.07
C LEU A 549 -28.06 -24.15 3.37
N ILE A 550 -28.61 -23.06 3.90
CA ILE A 550 -30.04 -22.90 4.13
C ILE A 550 -30.87 -23.12 2.86
N ILE A 551 -30.31 -22.87 1.67
CA ILE A 551 -30.99 -23.11 0.40
C ILE A 551 -31.20 -24.61 0.17
N GLU A 552 -30.16 -25.42 0.41
CA GLU A 552 -30.24 -26.88 0.25
C GLU A 552 -31.07 -27.52 1.35
N ILE A 553 -30.89 -27.08 2.60
CA ILE A 553 -31.67 -27.54 3.77
C ILE A 553 -33.15 -27.21 3.57
N GLY A 554 -33.46 -26.03 3.06
CA GLY A 554 -34.81 -25.60 2.75
C GLY A 554 -35.47 -26.44 1.66
N ALA A 555 -34.75 -26.75 0.58
CA ALA A 555 -35.26 -27.64 -0.47
C ALA A 555 -35.52 -29.06 0.05
N TRP A 556 -34.69 -29.56 0.97
CA TRP A 556 -34.95 -30.81 1.67
C TRP A 556 -36.18 -30.71 2.57
N MET A 557 -36.31 -29.61 3.35
CA MET A 557 -37.43 -29.38 4.24
C MET A 557 -38.75 -29.40 3.48
N PHE A 558 -38.87 -28.71 2.35
CA PHE A 558 -40.11 -28.72 1.56
C PHE A 558 -40.49 -30.14 1.11
N LYS A 559 -39.53 -30.91 0.57
CA LYS A 559 -39.77 -32.28 0.12
C LYS A 559 -40.25 -33.17 1.26
N THR A 560 -39.58 -33.11 2.41
CA THR A 560 -39.91 -33.93 3.57
C THR A 560 -41.24 -33.49 4.18
N ALA A 561 -41.43 -32.18 4.41
CA ALA A 561 -42.62 -31.64 5.05
C ALA A 561 -43.89 -31.95 4.24
N PHE A 562 -43.84 -31.75 2.92
CA PHE A 562 -45.00 -31.97 2.06
C PHE A 562 -45.33 -33.46 1.94
N SER A 563 -44.30 -34.31 1.84
CA SER A 563 -44.46 -35.77 1.77
C SER A 563 -45.01 -36.35 3.08
N GLU A 564 -44.47 -35.96 4.22
CA GLU A 564 -44.94 -36.45 5.52
C GLU A 564 -46.38 -35.99 5.79
N PHE A 565 -46.69 -34.72 5.50
CA PHE A 565 -48.03 -34.19 5.70
C PHE A 565 -49.06 -34.80 4.73
N SER A 566 -48.69 -35.08 3.48
CA SER A 566 -49.60 -35.72 2.51
C SER A 566 -49.94 -37.17 2.86
N GLN A 567 -49.09 -37.85 3.63
CA GLN A 567 -49.29 -39.22 4.10
C GLN A 567 -50.11 -39.32 5.40
N LEU A 568 -50.38 -38.19 6.07
CA LEU A 568 -51.19 -38.19 7.29
C LEU A 568 -52.64 -38.57 6.99
N SER A 569 -53.11 -39.64 7.63
CA SER A 569 -54.50 -40.08 7.53
C SER A 569 -55.36 -39.42 8.63
N GLY A 570 -56.62 -39.12 8.30
CA GLY A 570 -57.57 -38.51 9.25
C GLY A 570 -57.46 -36.99 9.39
N VAL A 571 -56.59 -36.34 8.63
CA VAL A 571 -56.49 -34.87 8.55
C VAL A 571 -57.60 -34.34 7.64
N SER A 572 -58.38 -33.39 8.15
CA SER A 572 -59.40 -32.68 7.34
C SER A 572 -58.74 -31.91 6.19
N GLU A 573 -59.42 -31.81 5.05
CA GLU A 573 -58.94 -31.04 3.88
C GLU A 573 -58.70 -29.56 4.21
N HIS A 574 -59.35 -29.04 5.26
CA HIS A 574 -59.19 -27.67 5.72
C HIS A 574 -57.94 -27.42 6.57
N VAL A 575 -57.29 -28.48 7.09
CA VAL A 575 -56.07 -28.36 7.87
C VAL A 575 -54.89 -28.10 6.94
N ARG A 576 -54.11 -27.06 7.28
CA ARG A 576 -52.96 -26.59 6.51
C ARG A 576 -51.62 -27.04 7.12
N LEU A 577 -50.56 -26.89 6.34
CA LEU A 577 -49.17 -27.04 6.76
C LEU A 577 -48.45 -25.71 6.68
N ASN A 578 -47.86 -25.26 7.78
CA ASN A 578 -47.06 -24.06 7.84
C ASN A 578 -45.57 -24.41 7.65
N VAL A 579 -44.87 -23.65 6.82
CA VAL A 579 -43.43 -23.82 6.56
C VAL A 579 -42.71 -22.47 6.59
N ASN A 580 -41.55 -22.45 7.25
CA ASN A 580 -40.70 -21.27 7.38
C ASN A 580 -39.88 -21.00 6.12
N LEU A 581 -39.74 -19.71 5.75
CA LEU A 581 -38.99 -19.27 4.58
C LEU A 581 -37.92 -18.24 4.94
N SER A 582 -36.65 -18.63 4.81
CA SER A 582 -35.51 -17.74 5.06
C SER A 582 -35.36 -16.66 3.98
N PRO A 583 -34.91 -15.44 4.33
CA PRO A 583 -34.57 -14.41 3.35
C PRO A 583 -33.57 -14.87 2.29
N ARG A 584 -32.60 -15.74 2.63
CA ARG A 584 -31.66 -16.26 1.63
C ARG A 584 -32.30 -17.23 0.64
N GLN A 585 -33.34 -17.96 1.05
CA GLN A 585 -34.10 -18.81 0.15
C GLN A 585 -34.93 -17.99 -0.83
N VAL A 586 -35.56 -16.90 -0.36
CA VAL A 586 -36.33 -15.99 -1.23
C VAL A 586 -35.48 -15.41 -2.35
N GLN A 587 -34.23 -15.09 -2.05
CA GLN A 587 -33.26 -14.54 -3.00
C GLN A 587 -32.66 -15.59 -3.95
N ALA A 588 -32.89 -16.88 -3.72
CA ALA A 588 -32.31 -17.93 -4.53
C ALA A 588 -33.13 -18.14 -5.82
N ASN A 589 -32.46 -18.09 -6.98
CA ASN A 589 -33.11 -18.28 -8.30
C ASN A 589 -33.89 -19.61 -8.43
N ARG A 590 -33.56 -20.61 -7.61
CA ARG A 590 -34.17 -21.95 -7.64
C ARG A 590 -35.42 -22.12 -6.77
N ILE A 591 -35.80 -21.12 -5.96
CA ILE A 591 -36.86 -21.26 -4.94
C ILE A 591 -38.21 -21.69 -5.51
N TYR A 592 -38.63 -21.09 -6.62
CA TYR A 592 -39.88 -21.45 -7.32
C TYR A 592 -39.89 -22.93 -7.69
N LYS A 593 -38.78 -23.40 -8.27
CA LYS A 593 -38.60 -24.79 -8.69
C LYS A 593 -38.56 -25.73 -7.49
N ASP A 594 -37.84 -25.39 -6.43
CA ASP A 594 -37.74 -26.25 -5.25
C ASP A 594 -39.12 -26.48 -4.59
N ILE A 595 -39.98 -25.46 -4.56
CA ILE A 595 -41.36 -25.56 -4.06
C ILE A 595 -42.23 -26.39 -5.02
N GLU A 596 -42.18 -26.13 -6.33
CA GLU A 596 -42.97 -26.88 -7.32
C GLU A 596 -42.57 -28.36 -7.38
N ASP A 597 -41.27 -28.67 -7.37
CA ASP A 597 -40.74 -30.03 -7.39
C ASP A 597 -41.17 -30.80 -6.12
N ALA A 598 -41.13 -30.16 -4.95
CA ALA A 598 -41.59 -30.76 -3.70
C ALA A 598 -43.10 -31.03 -3.71
N ALA A 599 -43.90 -30.06 -4.16
CA ALA A 599 -45.35 -30.18 -4.23
C ALA A 599 -45.76 -31.29 -5.22
N ALA A 600 -45.13 -31.34 -6.40
CA ALA A 600 -45.36 -32.38 -7.40
C ALA A 600 -44.99 -33.78 -6.87
N ALA A 601 -43.85 -33.92 -6.20
CA ALA A 601 -43.41 -35.19 -5.64
C ALA A 601 -44.34 -35.74 -4.55
N ALA A 602 -44.93 -34.85 -3.74
CA ALA A 602 -45.87 -35.21 -2.68
C ALA A 602 -47.33 -35.30 -3.14
N ASN A 603 -47.62 -35.04 -4.43
CA ASN A 603 -48.96 -34.83 -4.98
C ASN A 603 -49.79 -33.84 -4.14
N PHE A 604 -49.15 -32.73 -3.77
CA PHE A 604 -49.64 -31.76 -2.81
C PHE A 604 -50.05 -30.45 -3.50
N THR A 605 -51.18 -29.88 -3.09
CA THR A 605 -51.66 -28.60 -3.62
C THR A 605 -51.20 -27.45 -2.72
N LEU A 606 -50.73 -26.36 -3.35
CA LEU A 606 -50.16 -25.21 -2.63
C LEU A 606 -51.20 -24.46 -1.78
N ASP A 607 -52.49 -24.62 -2.08
CA ASP A 607 -53.60 -24.05 -1.30
C ASP A 607 -53.72 -24.61 0.12
N ARG A 608 -53.04 -25.73 0.41
CA ARG A 608 -52.93 -26.31 1.76
C ARG A 608 -51.69 -25.82 2.53
N LEU A 609 -50.90 -24.91 1.96
CA LEU A 609 -49.71 -24.35 2.60
C LEU A 609 -49.94 -22.97 3.18
N VAL A 610 -49.21 -22.70 4.26
CA VAL A 610 -48.95 -21.37 4.80
C VAL A 610 -47.44 -21.18 4.82
N PHE A 611 -46.95 -20.12 4.20
CA PHE A 611 -45.54 -19.74 4.26
C PHE A 611 -45.35 -18.67 5.32
N GLU A 612 -44.44 -18.95 6.24
CA GLU A 612 -44.08 -18.04 7.34
C GLU A 612 -42.78 -17.33 6.98
N VAL A 613 -42.81 -16.00 7.09
CA VAL A 613 -41.69 -15.12 6.73
C VAL A 613 -41.45 -14.12 7.84
N THR A 614 -40.19 -13.93 8.23
CA THR A 614 -39.85 -12.96 9.27
C THR A 614 -40.08 -11.53 8.78
N GLU A 615 -40.39 -10.64 9.73
CA GLU A 615 -40.60 -9.21 9.46
C GLU A 615 -39.41 -8.56 8.71
N GLY A 616 -38.19 -8.97 9.05
CA GLY A 616 -36.94 -8.48 8.46
C GLY A 616 -36.83 -8.70 6.95
N LEU A 617 -37.57 -9.67 6.40
CA LEU A 617 -37.62 -9.93 4.96
C LEU A 617 -38.07 -8.70 4.15
N PHE A 618 -38.89 -7.84 4.75
CA PHE A 618 -39.55 -6.74 4.05
C PHE A 618 -38.83 -5.40 4.14
N VAL A 619 -37.78 -5.29 4.97
CA VAL A 619 -37.00 -4.04 5.20
C VAL A 619 -36.32 -3.55 3.92
N SER A 620 -35.99 -4.45 3.00
CA SER A 620 -35.29 -4.13 1.75
C SER A 620 -36.21 -3.73 0.59
N ASN A 621 -37.54 -3.86 0.74
CA ASN A 621 -38.58 -3.66 -0.30
C ASN A 621 -38.17 -4.21 -1.68
N ASP A 622 -37.68 -5.45 -1.69
CA ASP A 622 -37.13 -6.06 -2.89
C ASP A 622 -38.24 -6.61 -3.81
N GLN A 623 -38.16 -6.25 -5.09
CA GLN A 623 -39.09 -6.70 -6.13
C GLN A 623 -39.08 -8.23 -6.30
N VAL A 624 -37.95 -8.88 -6.03
CA VAL A 624 -37.83 -10.35 -6.02
C VAL A 624 -38.73 -10.97 -4.95
N THR A 625 -38.69 -10.42 -3.73
CA THR A 625 -39.50 -10.87 -2.60
C THR A 625 -40.99 -10.72 -2.89
N MET A 626 -41.39 -9.54 -3.35
CA MET A 626 -42.79 -9.26 -3.68
C MET A 626 -43.32 -10.17 -4.79
N SER A 627 -42.49 -10.49 -5.78
CA SER A 627 -42.86 -11.39 -6.87
C SER A 627 -43.09 -12.82 -6.37
N LEU A 628 -42.21 -13.33 -5.51
CA LEU A 628 -42.35 -14.68 -4.94
C LEU A 628 -43.61 -14.80 -4.08
N LEU A 629 -43.84 -13.87 -3.17
CA LEU A 629 -45.00 -13.92 -2.27
C LEU A 629 -46.32 -13.79 -3.04
N THR A 630 -46.36 -12.90 -4.04
CA THR A 630 -47.52 -12.78 -4.94
C THR A 630 -47.75 -14.06 -5.73
N TRP A 631 -46.68 -14.69 -6.23
CA TRP A 631 -46.77 -15.97 -6.94
C TRP A 631 -47.32 -17.09 -6.03
N LEU A 632 -46.86 -17.18 -4.78
CA LEU A 632 -47.36 -18.13 -3.79
C LEU A 632 -48.88 -17.96 -3.57
N ARG A 633 -49.33 -16.72 -3.36
CA ARG A 633 -50.75 -16.41 -3.17
C ARG A 633 -51.60 -16.71 -4.40
N ASN A 634 -51.09 -16.41 -5.59
CA ASN A 634 -51.77 -16.74 -6.85
C ASN A 634 -51.91 -18.26 -7.06
N LYS A 635 -51.04 -19.07 -6.45
CA LYS A 635 -51.13 -20.54 -6.43
C LYS A 635 -52.04 -21.07 -5.31
N GLY A 636 -52.64 -20.19 -4.51
CA GLY A 636 -53.58 -20.53 -3.44
C GLY A 636 -52.96 -20.61 -2.04
N ALA A 637 -51.64 -20.56 -1.92
CA ALA A 637 -50.97 -20.59 -0.61
C ALA A 637 -51.26 -19.32 0.19
N LYS A 638 -51.13 -19.42 1.51
CA LYS A 638 -51.20 -18.27 2.42
C LYS A 638 -49.80 -17.81 2.79
N VAL A 639 -49.63 -16.52 3.05
CA VAL A 639 -48.37 -15.95 3.55
C VAL A 639 -48.63 -15.25 4.87
N VAL A 640 -47.88 -15.57 5.90
CA VAL A 640 -48.03 -15.02 7.24
C VAL A 640 -46.70 -14.43 7.69
N ILE A 641 -46.75 -13.27 8.34
CA ILE A 641 -45.55 -12.65 8.92
C ILE A 641 -45.29 -13.27 10.28
N ASP A 642 -44.09 -13.81 10.47
CA ASP A 642 -43.61 -14.40 11.70
C ASP A 642 -42.84 -13.38 12.56
N ASP A 643 -42.74 -13.66 13.87
CA ASP A 643 -42.08 -12.83 14.89
C ASP A 643 -42.56 -11.35 14.93
N PHE A 644 -43.83 -11.08 14.63
CA PHE A 644 -44.33 -9.72 14.43
C PHE A 644 -44.25 -8.89 15.72
N GLY A 645 -43.64 -7.69 15.63
CA GLY A 645 -43.51 -6.73 16.74
C GLY A 645 -42.10 -6.63 17.32
N THR A 646 -41.20 -7.54 16.95
CA THR A 646 -39.79 -7.51 17.36
C THR A 646 -38.91 -6.62 16.48
N GLY A 647 -39.44 -6.12 15.35
CA GLY A 647 -38.74 -5.31 14.34
C GLY A 647 -39.33 -3.91 14.06
N TYR A 648 -38.82 -3.25 13.02
CA TYR A 648 -39.15 -1.88 12.59
C TYR A 648 -40.16 -1.85 11.44
N SER A 649 -41.35 -2.42 11.60
CA SER A 649 -42.43 -2.27 10.62
C SER A 649 -43.27 -1.05 10.92
N SER A 650 -43.19 -0.05 10.05
CA SER A 650 -44.24 0.99 10.01
C SER A 650 -45.54 0.31 9.58
N PHE A 651 -46.59 0.42 10.39
CA PHE A 651 -47.95 -0.06 10.04
C PHE A 651 -48.44 0.43 8.66
N SER A 652 -47.93 1.56 8.19
CA SER A 652 -48.23 2.10 6.85
C SER A 652 -47.75 1.19 5.71
N TYR A 653 -46.72 0.38 5.97
CA TYR A 653 -46.10 -0.51 5.01
C TYR A 653 -46.76 -1.89 4.98
N LEU A 654 -47.21 -2.39 6.13
CA LEU A 654 -47.93 -3.67 6.26
C LEU A 654 -49.12 -3.78 5.31
N ARG A 655 -49.86 -2.67 5.11
CA ARG A 655 -51.01 -2.59 4.18
C ARG A 655 -50.67 -2.93 2.72
N LYS A 656 -49.41 -2.77 2.30
CA LYS A 656 -48.98 -2.99 0.90
C LYS A 656 -48.43 -4.39 0.66
N LEU A 657 -48.23 -5.17 1.71
CA LEU A 657 -47.59 -6.48 1.61
C LEU A 657 -48.61 -7.55 1.18
N PRO A 658 -48.21 -8.49 0.29
CA PRO A 658 -49.04 -9.60 -0.13
C PRO A 658 -49.03 -10.68 0.95
N VAL A 659 -49.66 -10.39 2.09
CA VAL A 659 -49.76 -11.28 3.24
C VAL A 659 -51.23 -11.50 3.63
N ASP A 660 -51.49 -12.58 4.34
CA ASP A 660 -52.82 -13.03 4.78
C ASP A 660 -52.96 -13.03 6.31
N GLY A 661 -51.86 -12.86 7.05
CA GLY A 661 -51.88 -12.85 8.52
C GLY A 661 -50.57 -12.47 9.16
N ILE A 662 -50.60 -12.39 10.49
CA ILE A 662 -49.43 -12.18 11.36
C ILE A 662 -49.42 -13.20 12.51
N LYS A 663 -48.22 -13.60 12.96
CA LYS A 663 -47.99 -14.33 14.20
C LYS A 663 -47.41 -13.35 15.23
N ILE A 664 -48.07 -13.22 16.37
CA ILE A 664 -47.61 -12.40 17.49
C ILE A 664 -46.53 -13.18 18.22
N ASP A 665 -45.32 -12.64 18.26
CA ASP A 665 -44.18 -13.30 18.90
C ASP A 665 -44.46 -13.62 20.37
N ARG A 666 -43.92 -14.76 20.82
CA ARG A 666 -44.06 -15.25 22.19
C ARG A 666 -43.62 -14.22 23.22
N SER A 667 -42.63 -13.36 22.95
CA SER A 667 -42.18 -12.37 23.93
C SER A 667 -43.26 -11.38 24.36
N PHE A 668 -44.27 -11.14 23.51
CA PHE A 668 -45.43 -10.29 23.85
C PHE A 668 -46.52 -11.04 24.60
N ILE A 669 -46.63 -12.36 24.40
CA ILE A 669 -47.62 -13.21 25.06
C ILE A 669 -47.15 -13.60 26.46
N MET A 670 -45.84 -13.76 26.66
CA MET A 670 -45.25 -14.11 27.96
C MET A 670 -45.52 -13.02 28.99
N ASN A 671 -46.13 -13.40 30.12
CA ASN A 671 -46.47 -12.54 31.26
C ASN A 671 -47.51 -11.43 30.98
N MET A 672 -48.19 -11.42 29.81
CA MET A 672 -49.19 -10.39 29.50
C MET A 672 -50.38 -10.40 30.47
N GLU A 673 -50.64 -11.53 31.13
CA GLU A 673 -51.68 -11.67 32.14
C GLU A 673 -51.35 -10.93 33.46
N GLN A 674 -50.08 -10.57 33.67
CA GLN A 674 -49.59 -9.88 34.88
C GLN A 674 -49.11 -8.45 34.60
N ASP A 675 -48.91 -8.10 33.32
CA ASP A 675 -48.38 -6.81 32.87
C ASP A 675 -49.39 -6.08 31.97
N ALA A 676 -49.95 -5.00 32.50
CA ALA A 676 -50.94 -4.19 31.80
C ALA A 676 -50.38 -3.49 30.55
N ASP A 677 -49.09 -3.15 30.55
CA ASP A 677 -48.44 -2.50 29.41
C ASP A 677 -48.20 -3.53 28.29
N ALA A 678 -47.73 -4.74 28.63
CA ALA A 678 -47.60 -5.84 27.68
C ALA A 678 -48.96 -6.19 27.04
N LEU A 679 -50.03 -6.29 27.85
CA LEU A 679 -51.39 -6.51 27.36
C LEU A 679 -51.89 -5.38 26.45
N ALA A 680 -51.54 -4.13 26.73
CA ALA A 680 -51.91 -2.99 25.89
C ALA A 680 -51.23 -3.03 24.52
N VAL A 681 -49.98 -3.49 24.46
CA VAL A 681 -49.25 -3.71 23.19
C VAL A 681 -49.93 -4.80 22.37
N VAL A 682 -50.23 -5.96 22.97
CA VAL A 682 -50.93 -7.07 22.30
C VAL A 682 -52.28 -6.63 21.74
N LYS A 683 -53.09 -5.89 22.53
CA LYS A 683 -54.36 -5.31 22.07
C LYS A 683 -54.20 -4.39 20.87
N SER A 684 -53.14 -3.58 20.86
CA SER A 684 -52.85 -2.66 19.77
C SER A 684 -52.47 -3.39 18.49
N ILE A 685 -51.64 -4.43 18.59
CA ILE A 685 -51.25 -5.29 17.46
C ILE A 685 -52.49 -5.95 16.85
N ILE A 686 -53.35 -6.55 17.69
CA ILE A 686 -54.59 -7.20 17.26
C ILE A 686 -55.52 -6.22 16.55
N ALA A 687 -55.73 -5.04 17.12
CA ALA A 687 -56.60 -4.03 16.53
C ALA A 687 -56.12 -3.58 15.14
N VAL A 688 -54.80 -3.43 14.96
CA VAL A 688 -54.23 -3.07 13.66
C VAL A 688 -54.38 -4.21 12.65
N ALA A 689 -54.09 -5.44 13.04
CA ALA A 689 -54.25 -6.60 12.15
C ALA A 689 -55.70 -6.79 11.70
N GLN A 690 -56.66 -6.67 12.61
CA GLN A 690 -58.09 -6.70 12.30
C GLN A 690 -58.51 -5.56 11.35
N ALA A 691 -57.98 -4.35 11.55
CA ALA A 691 -58.26 -3.22 10.66
C ALA A 691 -57.71 -3.40 9.23
N LEU A 692 -56.73 -4.29 9.05
CA LEU A 692 -56.13 -4.65 7.77
C LEU A 692 -56.66 -5.97 7.19
N ASP A 693 -57.66 -6.58 7.83
CA ASP A 693 -58.23 -7.89 7.44
C ASP A 693 -57.17 -9.01 7.42
N LEU A 694 -56.23 -8.96 8.36
CA LEU A 694 -55.18 -9.96 8.55
C LEU A 694 -55.58 -10.94 9.64
N SER A 695 -55.38 -12.22 9.37
CA SER A 695 -55.52 -13.27 10.39
C SER A 695 -54.43 -13.19 11.46
N ILE A 696 -54.75 -13.58 12.69
CA ILE A 696 -53.87 -13.42 13.85
C ILE A 696 -53.64 -14.76 14.53
N THR A 697 -52.37 -15.14 14.65
CA THR A 697 -51.91 -16.27 15.46
C THR A 697 -51.18 -15.77 16.70
N ALA A 698 -51.57 -16.27 17.88
CA ALA A 698 -50.82 -16.04 19.12
C ALA A 698 -49.81 -17.16 19.35
N GLU A 699 -48.52 -16.84 19.45
CA GLU A 699 -47.49 -17.82 19.74
C GLU A 699 -47.11 -17.90 21.21
N GLY A 700 -46.67 -19.08 21.64
CA GLY A 700 -46.18 -19.29 23.00
C GLY A 700 -47.28 -19.24 24.05
N VAL A 701 -48.51 -19.62 23.71
CA VAL A 701 -49.59 -19.81 24.69
C VAL A 701 -49.26 -21.01 25.58
N GLU A 702 -49.02 -20.75 26.87
CA GLU A 702 -48.61 -21.78 27.84
C GLU A 702 -49.59 -21.96 28.98
N THR A 703 -50.47 -20.98 29.24
CA THR A 703 -51.42 -21.02 30.35
C THR A 703 -52.88 -20.88 29.90
N SER A 704 -53.81 -21.35 30.74
CA SER A 704 -55.25 -21.17 30.53
C SER A 704 -55.65 -19.69 30.44
N ASP A 705 -54.96 -18.85 31.20
CA ASP A 705 -55.26 -17.41 31.31
C ASP A 705 -54.85 -16.69 30.02
N GLN A 706 -53.65 -16.99 29.50
CA GLN A 706 -53.19 -16.49 28.20
C GLN A 706 -54.15 -16.90 27.08
N ARG A 707 -54.56 -18.18 27.05
CA ARG A 707 -55.55 -18.69 26.10
C ARG A 707 -56.87 -17.91 26.17
N GLN A 708 -57.42 -17.73 27.37
CA GLN A 708 -58.68 -17.02 27.57
C GLN A 708 -58.57 -15.55 27.13
N ILE A 709 -57.48 -14.87 27.49
CA ILE A 709 -57.24 -13.48 27.06
C ILE A 709 -57.22 -13.39 25.54
N MET A 710 -56.50 -14.27 24.84
CA MET A 710 -56.44 -14.23 23.38
C MET A 710 -57.79 -14.55 22.71
N GLN A 711 -58.59 -15.44 23.29
CA GLN A 711 -59.97 -15.69 22.85
C GLN A 711 -60.86 -14.45 23.02
N GLU A 712 -60.78 -13.78 24.17
CA GLU A 712 -61.53 -12.54 24.44
C GLU A 712 -61.14 -11.40 23.50
N LEU A 713 -59.86 -11.34 23.12
CA LEU A 713 -59.34 -10.40 22.13
C LEU A 713 -59.66 -10.78 20.68
N ARG A 714 -60.37 -11.90 20.46
CA ARG A 714 -60.75 -12.41 19.14
C ARG A 714 -59.55 -12.68 18.24
N CYS A 715 -58.51 -13.29 18.80
CA CYS A 715 -57.44 -13.90 18.02
C CYS A 715 -58.02 -15.07 17.21
N ASP A 716 -57.52 -15.32 16.00
CA ASP A 716 -58.04 -16.40 15.14
C ASP A 716 -57.44 -17.76 15.51
N PHE A 717 -56.14 -17.78 15.79
CA PHE A 717 -55.38 -19.01 16.01
C PHE A 717 -54.50 -18.94 17.26
N LEU A 718 -54.30 -20.08 17.90
CA LEU A 718 -53.47 -20.21 19.10
C LEU A 718 -52.44 -21.32 18.91
N GLN A 719 -51.18 -21.03 19.27
CA GLN A 719 -50.06 -21.96 19.21
C GLN A 719 -49.24 -21.88 20.50
N GLY A 720 -48.88 -23.02 21.07
CA GLY A 720 -48.01 -23.04 22.24
C GLY A 720 -48.03 -24.34 23.01
N TYR A 721 -47.24 -24.41 24.07
CA TYR A 721 -47.06 -25.63 24.86
C TYR A 721 -48.27 -25.99 25.71
N PHE A 722 -49.24 -25.08 25.86
CA PHE A 722 -50.54 -25.40 26.44
C PHE A 722 -51.25 -26.54 25.69
N TYR A 723 -51.07 -26.62 24.37
CA TYR A 723 -51.65 -27.67 23.53
C TYR A 723 -50.66 -28.81 23.31
N ALA A 724 -49.51 -28.51 22.70
CA ALA A 724 -48.46 -29.49 22.50
C ALA A 724 -47.11 -28.84 22.28
N LYS A 725 -46.07 -29.54 22.74
CA LYS A 725 -44.70 -29.31 22.25
C LYS A 725 -44.58 -29.81 20.81
N PRO A 726 -43.61 -29.33 20.02
CA PRO A 726 -43.36 -29.84 18.67
C PRO A 726 -43.14 -31.36 18.64
N LEU A 727 -44.02 -32.08 17.93
CA LEU A 727 -44.09 -33.53 17.90
C LEU A 727 -43.35 -34.11 16.68
N PRO A 728 -42.70 -35.28 16.77
CA PRO A 728 -42.23 -35.97 15.57
C PRO A 728 -43.41 -36.44 14.71
N SER A 729 -43.18 -36.63 13.41
CA SER A 729 -44.19 -37.08 12.43
C SER A 729 -44.99 -38.32 12.87
N SER A 730 -44.33 -39.26 13.55
CA SER A 730 -44.94 -40.49 14.06
C SER A 730 -46.02 -40.27 15.14
N GLU A 731 -45.99 -39.13 15.82
CA GLU A 731 -46.94 -38.78 16.90
C GLU A 731 -48.11 -37.92 16.40
N LEU A 732 -48.07 -37.45 15.15
CA LEU A 732 -49.14 -36.64 14.58
C LEU A 732 -50.47 -37.39 14.47
N GLY A 733 -50.47 -38.61 13.93
CA GLY A 733 -51.68 -39.43 13.81
C GLY A 733 -52.38 -39.65 15.16
N PRO A 734 -51.69 -40.13 16.20
CA PRO A 734 -52.22 -40.23 17.56
C PRO A 734 -52.75 -38.90 18.12
N PHE A 735 -52.03 -37.80 17.89
CA PHE A 735 -52.46 -36.47 18.33
C PHE A 735 -53.77 -36.05 17.66
N ILE A 736 -53.88 -36.20 16.33
CA ILE A 736 -55.09 -35.87 15.56
C ILE A 736 -56.30 -36.65 16.09
N GLN A 737 -56.15 -37.95 16.38
CA GLN A 737 -57.26 -38.77 16.90
C GLN A 737 -57.76 -38.30 18.27
N THR A 738 -56.87 -37.72 19.08
CA THR A 738 -57.20 -37.24 20.43
C THR A 738 -57.77 -35.81 20.41
N ALA A 739 -57.21 -34.95 19.56
CA ALA A 739 -57.56 -33.54 19.45
C ALA A 739 -58.94 -33.26 18.81
N VAL A 740 -59.58 -34.26 18.20
CA VAL A 740 -60.94 -34.15 17.62
C VAL A 740 -62.03 -33.92 18.70
N VAL A 741 -61.70 -34.08 19.99
CA VAL A 741 -62.59 -33.74 21.11
C VAL A 741 -62.27 -32.31 21.61
N PRO A 742 -63.21 -31.34 21.53
CA PRO A 742 -62.98 -29.97 22.02
C PRO A 742 -62.53 -29.96 23.49
N GLY A 743 -61.42 -29.28 23.78
CA GLY A 743 -60.81 -29.21 25.11
C GLY A 743 -59.93 -30.39 25.53
N ALA A 744 -59.80 -31.46 24.72
CA ALA A 744 -58.96 -32.63 25.03
C ALA A 744 -57.48 -32.47 24.63
N ALA A 745 -57.16 -31.45 23.83
CA ALA A 745 -55.79 -31.16 23.41
C ALA A 745 -54.95 -30.46 24.50
N ALA A 746 -55.54 -30.06 25.62
CA ALA A 746 -54.82 -29.54 26.78
C ALA A 746 -54.29 -30.73 27.61
N GLY A 747 -53.03 -31.10 27.39
CA GLY A 747 -52.32 -32.16 28.11
C GLY A 747 -51.72 -31.69 29.42
#